data_AF-A0A258CTG3-F1
#
_entry.id   AF-A0A258CTG3-F1
#
_cell.length_a   1.000
_cell.length_b   1.000
_cell.length_c   1.000
_cell.angle_alpha   90.00
_cell.angle_beta   90.00
_cell.angle_gamma   90.00
#
_symmetry.space_group_name_H-M   'P 1'
#
loop_
_entity.id
_entity.type
_entity.pdbx_description
1 polymer ?
#
loop_
_entity_poly.entity_id
_entity_poly.type
_entity_poly.pdbx_seq_one_letter_code
_entity_poly.pdbx_strand_id
1 'polypeptide(L)'
;ALGPGGLTRERAGFEVRDVHPTHYGRMCPIETPEGQNIGLINSLATFARVNKYGFIETPYRKVIDGKVTDEVVYMSATEEMRHTVAQANAAQSAEGKFTDDLISSRKAGEFMLNPPDAVDLIDVSPKQLVSVAASLIPFLENDDANRALMGSNMQRQAVPLVQSDAPLVGTGMEAVVARDSGAVVIAKRTGVVEQIDGTRIVIRATEETDPARSGVDIYRMSKFQRSNQSTCINQRPLVKVGDRIVAGDIIADGPSTELGELALGRNALVAFMPWNGYNFEDSILISERIVRDDVFTSIHIEEFEVMARDTKLGPEEITRDIPNVGEEALRNLDEAGIVAIGAEVQPGDILVGKVTPKGESPMTPEEKLLRAIFGEKASDVRDTSLRLPPGVAGTIVDVRVFNRHGVDKDERALAIERAEIDRLGKDRDDEFAILNRNISGRLKELLIGKVALSGPKGLSRGEITAENLSQVASGLWWQIALEDEKAMGELESLRRLFDENRKRLDRRFEDKVDKLQRGDELPPGVMKMVKVFVAVKRKLQPGDKMAGRHGNKGVISRILPIEDMPFLADGTHVDVVLNPLGVPSRMNVGQIFETHLGWACANLGKQITNLMEDWQAGGQKQALIDRLRDIYGPDEELPETEEELIELAKNLGKGVPIATPVFDGARMDDIEDHLEMAGVNRSGQSILFDGLTGEQFKRPVTVGYIYMLKLHHLVDDKIHARSIGPYSLVTQ
;
A
#
# COMPACT_ATOMS: atom_id res chain seq x y z
N ALA A 1 9.36 24.75 -10.54
CA ALA A 1 10.04 25.59 -11.56
C ALA A 1 9.27 25.70 -12.88
N LEU A 2 8.68 24.61 -13.39
CA LEU A 2 7.87 24.61 -14.61
C LEU A 2 6.42 25.08 -14.34
N GLY A 3 5.69 25.46 -15.40
CA GLY A 3 4.27 25.83 -15.33
C GLY A 3 4.00 27.31 -15.62
N PRO A 4 2.75 27.77 -15.50
CA PRO A 4 2.39 29.17 -15.72
C PRO A 4 3.18 30.10 -14.80
N GLY A 5 3.87 31.11 -15.37
CA GLY A 5 4.74 32.01 -14.61
C GLY A 5 6.12 31.44 -14.23
N GLY A 6 6.40 30.18 -14.61
CA GLY A 6 7.69 29.52 -14.40
C GLY A 6 8.60 29.54 -15.64
N LEU A 7 9.65 28.73 -15.59
CA LEU A 7 10.58 28.54 -16.70
C LEU A 7 10.09 27.46 -17.67
N THR A 8 10.48 27.57 -18.93
CA THR A 8 10.35 26.46 -19.90
C THR A 8 11.63 25.63 -19.90
N ARG A 9 11.53 24.36 -20.31
CA ARG A 9 12.67 23.43 -20.37
C ARG A 9 13.83 23.96 -21.21
N GLU A 10 13.51 24.62 -22.32
CA GLU A 10 14.48 25.19 -23.27
C GLU A 10 15.15 26.45 -22.74
N ARG A 11 14.46 27.23 -21.90
CA ARG A 11 14.99 28.47 -21.32
C ARG A 11 15.74 28.24 -20.01
N ALA A 12 15.54 27.10 -19.36
CA ALA A 12 16.19 26.78 -18.10
C ALA A 12 17.65 26.34 -18.33
N GLY A 13 18.57 27.27 -18.09
CA GLY A 13 20.01 27.04 -18.13
C GLY A 13 20.55 26.19 -16.97
N PHE A 14 21.87 26.02 -16.93
CA PHE A 14 22.56 25.21 -15.92
C PHE A 14 22.37 25.74 -14.50
N GLU A 15 22.45 27.07 -14.31
CA GLU A 15 22.41 27.72 -12.98
C GLU A 15 21.15 27.39 -12.17
N VAL A 16 20.00 27.23 -12.83
CA VAL A 16 18.73 26.93 -12.15
C VAL A 16 18.56 25.44 -11.87
N ARG A 17 19.33 24.59 -12.57
CA ARG A 17 19.28 23.13 -12.41
C ARG A 17 20.27 22.63 -11.38
N ASP A 18 21.26 23.43 -11.04
CA ASP A 18 22.32 23.06 -10.11
C ASP A 18 21.81 23.04 -8.66
N VAL A 19 22.52 22.30 -7.80
CA VAL A 19 22.20 22.19 -6.39
C VAL A 19 22.80 23.39 -5.65
N HIS A 20 21.94 24.27 -5.16
CA HIS A 20 22.37 25.43 -4.39
C HIS A 20 22.50 25.09 -2.89
N PRO A 21 23.48 25.64 -2.14
CA PRO A 21 23.65 25.37 -0.71
C PRO A 21 22.41 25.64 0.15
N THR A 22 21.57 26.62 -0.23
CA THR A 22 20.31 26.92 0.47
C THR A 22 19.25 25.82 0.36
N HIS A 23 19.44 24.83 -0.52
CA HIS A 23 18.58 23.66 -0.62
C HIS A 23 18.69 22.77 0.61
N TYR A 24 19.79 22.88 1.38
CA TYR A 24 20.01 22.11 2.59
C TYR A 24 18.80 22.19 3.55
N GLY A 25 18.25 21.04 3.92
CA GLY A 25 17.08 20.93 4.81
C GLY A 25 15.74 21.35 4.19
N ARG A 26 15.72 21.82 2.94
CA ARG A 26 14.55 22.41 2.27
C ARG A 26 14.11 21.62 1.04
N MET A 27 15.06 21.31 0.16
CA MET A 27 14.85 20.52 -1.05
C MET A 27 15.89 19.42 -1.09
N CYS A 28 15.45 18.20 -1.43
CA CYS A 28 16.35 17.06 -1.52
C CYS A 28 17.34 17.26 -2.69
N PRO A 29 18.66 17.13 -2.46
CA PRO A 29 19.65 17.25 -3.52
C PRO A 29 19.75 16.00 -4.41
N ILE A 30 19.20 14.86 -3.95
CA ILE A 30 19.32 13.56 -4.61
C ILE A 30 18.09 13.26 -5.48
N GLU A 31 16.88 13.53 -4.96
CA GLU A 31 15.64 13.13 -5.63
C GLU A 31 15.19 14.17 -6.67
N THR A 32 15.58 13.89 -7.92
CA THR A 32 15.11 14.60 -9.12
C THR A 32 14.92 13.60 -10.26
N PRO A 33 13.98 13.81 -11.20
CA PRO A 33 13.89 13.01 -12.41
C PRO A 33 15.17 13.06 -13.24
N GLU A 34 15.53 11.93 -13.83
CA GLU A 34 16.59 11.85 -14.84
C GLU A 34 16.15 12.51 -16.17
N GLY A 35 17.11 12.94 -16.98
CA GLY A 35 16.86 13.46 -18.33
C GLY A 35 16.57 14.96 -18.37
N GLN A 36 15.64 15.38 -19.24
CA GLN A 36 15.44 16.81 -19.55
C GLN A 36 14.94 17.67 -18.38
N ASN A 37 14.33 17.06 -17.36
CA ASN A 37 13.76 17.75 -16.21
C ASN A 37 14.70 17.77 -14.99
N ILE A 38 15.93 17.30 -15.10
CA ILE A 38 16.90 17.29 -14.01
C ILE A 38 17.07 18.70 -13.41
N GLY A 39 16.96 18.80 -12.09
CA GLY A 39 17.07 20.04 -11.31
C GLY A 39 15.87 21.00 -11.43
N LEU A 40 14.90 20.70 -12.29
CA LEU A 40 13.68 21.52 -12.45
C LEU A 40 12.50 21.01 -11.62
N ILE A 41 12.58 19.74 -11.22
CA ILE A 41 11.61 19.05 -10.38
C ILE A 41 12.39 18.42 -9.24
N ASN A 42 12.29 19.03 -8.06
CA ASN A 42 12.93 18.54 -6.85
C ASN A 42 11.84 18.20 -5.83
N SER A 43 12.13 17.23 -4.96
CA SER A 43 11.26 16.89 -3.83
C SER A 43 11.59 17.73 -2.61
N LEU A 44 10.58 18.01 -1.78
CA LEU A 44 10.79 18.62 -0.46
C LEU A 44 11.60 17.68 0.43
N ALA A 45 12.44 18.25 1.28
CA ALA A 45 13.16 17.50 2.30
C ALA A 45 12.22 17.13 3.46
N THR A 46 12.58 16.10 4.25
CA THR A 46 11.68 15.44 5.23
C THR A 46 11.02 16.38 6.23
N PHE A 47 11.73 17.38 6.76
CA PHE A 47 11.19 18.32 7.75
C PHE A 47 10.90 19.72 7.19
N ALA A 48 11.01 19.90 5.87
CA ALA A 48 10.80 21.18 5.23
C ALA A 48 9.32 21.61 5.32
N ARG A 49 9.09 22.91 5.55
CA ARG A 49 7.75 23.49 5.61
C ARG A 49 7.67 24.76 4.77
N VAL A 50 6.51 25.04 4.19
CA VAL A 50 6.23 26.33 3.54
C VAL A 50 5.60 27.30 4.55
N ASN A 51 6.18 28.49 4.64
CA ASN A 51 5.70 29.53 5.55
C ASN A 51 4.53 30.33 4.94
N LYS A 52 3.97 31.27 5.72
CA LYS A 52 2.83 32.11 5.30
C LYS A 52 3.10 33.01 4.09
N TYR A 53 4.38 33.25 3.75
CA TYR A 53 4.81 34.05 2.60
C TYR A 53 5.18 33.20 1.38
N GLY A 54 5.15 31.87 1.50
CA GLY A 54 5.52 30.95 0.42
C GLY A 54 7.00 30.58 0.36
N PHE A 55 7.82 30.97 1.33
CA PHE A 55 9.21 30.53 1.43
C PHE A 55 9.32 29.19 2.14
N ILE A 56 10.32 28.39 1.75
CA ILE A 56 10.61 27.10 2.38
C ILE A 56 11.52 27.33 3.60
N GLU A 57 11.10 26.80 4.73
CA GLU A 57 11.80 26.85 6.00
C GLU A 57 12.20 25.43 6.42
N THR A 58 13.25 25.34 7.22
CA THR A 58 13.74 24.09 7.80
C THR A 58 13.96 24.30 9.30
N PRO A 59 13.75 23.28 10.14
CA PRO A 59 13.89 23.42 11.59
C PRO A 59 15.34 23.26 12.04
N TYR A 60 15.70 24.02 13.08
CA TYR A 60 16.99 23.95 13.79
C TYR A 60 16.74 23.97 15.30
N ARG A 61 17.63 23.34 16.08
CA ARG A 61 17.67 23.48 17.54
C ARG A 61 18.57 24.65 17.92
N LYS A 62 18.14 25.46 18.88
CA LYS A 62 18.95 26.57 19.40
C LYS A 62 20.10 26.08 20.27
N VAL A 63 21.25 26.72 20.12
CA VAL A 63 22.41 26.55 21.00
C VAL A 63 22.56 27.84 21.82
N ILE A 64 22.62 27.70 23.14
CA ILE A 64 22.82 28.82 24.07
C ILE A 64 24.00 28.47 24.96
N ASP A 65 25.03 29.32 24.98
CA ASP A 65 26.25 29.15 25.78
C ASP A 65 26.90 27.75 25.62
N GLY A 66 27.02 27.29 24.36
CA GLY A 66 27.60 25.99 24.02
C GLY A 66 26.74 24.76 24.39
N LYS A 67 25.50 24.99 24.86
CA LYS A 67 24.53 23.94 25.18
C LYS A 67 23.40 23.91 24.15
N VAL A 68 23.18 22.74 23.56
CA VAL A 68 22.05 22.45 22.68
C VAL A 68 20.76 22.39 23.51
N THR A 69 19.76 23.17 23.11
CA THR A 69 18.44 23.23 23.74
C THR A 69 17.42 22.39 22.97
N ASP A 70 16.29 22.04 23.59
CA ASP A 70 15.16 21.39 22.91
C ASP A 70 14.24 22.38 22.16
N GLU A 71 14.56 23.68 22.17
CA GLU A 71 13.78 24.69 21.46
C GLU A 71 14.07 24.60 19.94
N VAL A 72 13.05 24.20 19.18
CA VAL A 72 13.11 24.10 17.72
C VAL A 72 12.57 25.37 17.06
N VAL A 73 13.34 25.92 16.13
CA VAL A 73 13.02 27.16 15.41
C VAL A 73 13.09 26.88 13.91
N TYR A 74 12.05 27.27 13.17
CA TYR A 74 12.04 27.20 11.72
C TYR A 74 12.66 28.46 11.14
N MET A 75 13.58 28.29 10.17
CA MET A 75 14.27 29.40 9.54
C MET A 75 14.22 29.32 8.01
N SER A 76 13.97 30.47 7.40
CA SER A 76 14.10 30.65 5.96
C SER A 76 15.58 30.72 5.55
N ALA A 77 15.88 30.55 4.26
CA ALA A 77 17.26 30.57 3.76
C ALA A 77 17.99 31.89 4.10
N THR A 78 17.29 33.02 4.04
CA THR A 78 17.86 34.35 4.32
C THR A 78 18.16 34.56 5.80
N GLU A 79 17.35 33.97 6.69
CA GLU A 79 17.56 34.03 8.14
C GLU A 79 18.74 33.14 8.55
N GLU A 80 18.79 31.91 8.02
CA GLU A 80 19.88 30.95 8.29
C GLU A 80 21.26 31.53 7.97
N MET A 81 21.40 32.31 6.90
CA MET A 81 22.70 32.89 6.47
C MET A 81 23.40 33.72 7.57
N ARG A 82 22.67 34.24 8.55
CA ARG A 82 23.24 35.05 9.64
C ARG A 82 23.84 34.22 10.77
N HIS A 83 23.43 32.96 10.88
CA HIS A 83 23.74 32.07 11.98
C HIS A 83 24.82 31.06 11.61
N THR A 84 25.56 30.61 12.62
CA THR A 84 26.49 29.48 12.51
C THR A 84 25.75 28.19 12.88
N VAL A 85 25.59 27.27 11.92
CA VAL A 85 24.81 26.02 12.10
C VAL A 85 25.75 24.81 12.16
N ALA A 86 25.72 24.06 13.25
CA ALA A 86 26.45 22.80 13.41
C ALA A 86 25.71 21.61 12.75
N GLN A 87 26.48 20.58 12.39
CA GLN A 87 25.95 19.33 11.84
C GLN A 87 25.20 18.50 12.89
N ALA A 88 24.22 17.71 12.46
CA ALA A 88 23.38 16.90 13.36
C ALA A 88 24.15 15.85 14.15
N ASN A 89 25.26 15.35 13.58
CA ASN A 89 26.10 14.30 14.16
C ASN A 89 27.23 14.84 15.06
N ALA A 90 27.22 16.13 15.40
CA ALA A 90 28.18 16.70 16.33
C ALA A 90 28.06 16.03 17.70
N ALA A 91 29.20 15.58 18.24
CA ALA A 91 29.24 14.83 19.50
C ALA A 91 28.81 15.71 20.69
N GLN A 92 27.89 15.18 21.49
CA GLN A 92 27.25 15.88 22.61
C GLN A 92 27.30 15.00 23.86
N SER A 93 27.45 15.65 25.02
CA SER A 93 27.29 15.03 26.33
C SER A 93 25.81 14.81 26.66
N ALA A 94 25.53 13.99 27.67
CA ALA A 94 24.16 13.76 28.16
C ALA A 94 23.44 15.04 28.62
N GLU A 95 24.20 16.09 28.99
CA GLU A 95 23.65 17.41 29.36
C GLU A 95 23.48 18.36 28.16
N GLY A 96 23.75 17.91 26.93
CA GLY A 96 23.57 18.66 25.69
C GLY A 96 24.72 19.63 25.35
N LYS A 97 25.87 19.55 26.04
CA LYS A 97 27.07 20.32 25.67
C LYS A 97 27.91 19.59 24.65
N PHE A 98 28.50 20.32 23.71
CA PHE A 98 29.48 19.78 22.77
C PHE A 98 30.70 19.20 23.48
N THR A 99 31.18 18.03 23.04
CA THR A 99 32.36 17.36 23.62
C THR A 99 33.66 17.75 22.93
N ASP A 100 33.59 18.12 21.65
CA ASP A 100 34.77 18.45 20.86
C ASP A 100 35.12 19.95 20.96
N ASP A 101 36.42 20.27 20.94
CA ASP A 101 36.90 21.65 21.01
C ASP A 101 36.58 22.48 19.75
N LEU A 102 36.43 21.80 18.60
CA LEU A 102 36.13 22.41 17.31
C LEU A 102 35.00 21.64 16.62
N ILE A 103 33.90 22.34 16.36
CA ILE A 103 32.68 21.77 15.78
C ILE A 103 32.60 22.11 14.29
N SER A 104 32.32 21.08 13.48
CA SER A 104 32.01 21.22 12.07
C SER A 104 30.69 21.97 11.90
N SER A 105 30.76 23.15 11.29
CA SER A 105 29.63 24.04 11.12
C SER A 105 29.61 24.68 9.74
N ARG A 106 28.47 25.27 9.39
CA ARG A 106 28.28 26.05 8.17
C ARG A 106 27.80 27.46 8.50
N LYS A 107 28.27 28.44 7.74
CA LYS A 107 27.78 29.82 7.80
C LYS A 107 27.75 30.42 6.40
N ALA A 108 26.62 30.99 6.01
CA ALA A 108 26.42 31.58 4.68
C ALA A 108 26.83 30.69 3.49
N GLY A 109 26.73 29.36 3.64
CA GLY A 109 27.08 28.38 2.60
C GLY A 109 28.53 27.88 2.62
N GLU A 110 29.39 28.42 3.49
CA GLU A 110 30.78 27.97 3.66
C GLU A 110 30.91 27.04 4.86
N PHE A 111 31.73 25.99 4.72
CA PHE A 111 32.06 25.05 5.80
C PHE A 111 33.25 25.56 6.61
N MET A 112 33.11 25.56 7.93
CA MET A 112 34.12 26.07 8.85
C MET A 112 34.10 25.31 10.18
N LEU A 113 35.27 25.22 10.82
CA LEU A 113 35.40 24.70 12.18
C LEU A 113 35.31 25.86 13.16
N ASN A 114 34.33 25.82 14.06
CA ASN A 114 34.09 26.85 15.06
C ASN A 114 34.17 26.28 16.48
N PRO A 115 34.61 27.07 17.46
CA PRO A 115 34.48 26.67 18.86
C PRO A 115 33.00 26.55 19.25
N PRO A 116 32.64 25.70 20.24
CA PRO A 116 31.27 25.51 20.72
C PRO A 116 30.50 26.81 21.01
N ASP A 117 31.18 27.82 21.55
CA ASP A 117 30.59 29.11 21.92
C ASP A 117 30.16 29.97 20.71
N ALA A 118 30.69 29.69 19.52
CA ALA A 118 30.39 30.41 18.30
C ALA A 118 29.29 29.75 17.44
N VAL A 119 28.75 28.62 17.90
CA VAL A 119 27.64 27.89 17.26
C VAL A 119 26.32 28.44 17.78
N ASP A 120 25.47 28.91 16.88
CA ASP A 120 24.15 29.46 17.24
C ASP A 120 23.05 28.39 17.18
N LEU A 121 23.20 27.43 16.26
CA LEU A 121 22.17 26.47 15.88
C LEU A 121 22.77 25.10 15.59
N ILE A 122 21.97 24.05 15.71
CA ILE A 122 22.30 22.71 15.24
C ILE A 122 21.13 22.11 14.48
N ASP A 123 21.45 21.32 13.47
CA ASP A 123 20.54 20.47 12.72
C ASP A 123 19.70 19.56 13.63
N VAL A 124 18.41 19.35 13.33
CA VAL A 124 17.51 18.54 14.20
C VAL A 124 17.77 17.05 14.03
N SER A 125 18.01 16.60 12.82
CA SER A 125 18.23 15.20 12.48
C SER A 125 19.05 15.07 11.19
N PRO A 126 19.91 14.06 11.04
CA PRO A 126 20.60 13.79 9.77
C PRO A 126 19.64 13.55 8.60
N LYS A 127 18.45 13.01 8.87
CA LYS A 127 17.38 12.76 7.86
C LYS A 127 16.82 14.05 7.24
N GLN A 128 17.05 15.20 7.86
CA GLN A 128 16.49 16.48 7.39
C GLN A 128 17.01 16.91 6.02
N LEU A 129 18.17 16.41 5.60
CA LEU A 129 18.79 16.79 4.33
C LEU A 129 18.06 16.18 3.12
N VAL A 130 17.53 14.97 3.29
CA VAL A 130 17.00 14.15 2.21
C VAL A 130 15.48 14.20 2.17
N SER A 131 14.89 13.78 1.06
CA SER A 131 13.45 13.58 0.92
C SER A 131 13.03 12.24 1.50
N VAL A 132 11.71 12.06 1.61
CA VAL A 132 11.08 10.81 2.06
C VAL A 132 11.57 9.60 1.26
N ALA A 133 11.61 9.66 -0.08
CA ALA A 133 12.01 8.52 -0.90
C ALA A 133 13.51 8.15 -0.75
N ALA A 134 14.38 9.16 -0.60
CA ALA A 134 15.80 8.93 -0.35
C ALA A 134 16.05 8.45 1.09
N SER A 135 15.22 8.88 2.05
CA SER A 135 15.32 8.46 3.45
C SER A 135 14.97 7.00 3.71
N LEU A 136 14.34 6.31 2.74
CA LEU A 136 14.00 4.87 2.77
C LEU A 136 15.15 3.96 2.29
N ILE A 137 16.25 4.53 1.83
CA ILE A 137 17.42 3.78 1.37
C ILE A 137 18.35 3.54 2.57
N PRO A 138 18.51 2.30 3.05
CA PRO A 138 19.48 2.00 4.09
C PRO A 138 20.90 2.22 3.57
N PHE A 139 21.86 2.53 4.43
CA PHE A 139 23.27 2.74 4.04
C PHE A 139 23.48 3.75 2.90
N LEU A 140 22.62 4.76 2.80
CA LEU A 140 22.67 5.79 1.76
C LEU A 140 24.03 6.48 1.69
N GLU A 141 24.69 6.64 2.83
CA GLU A 141 26.02 7.23 2.96
C GLU A 141 27.13 6.44 2.25
N ASN A 142 26.87 5.18 1.86
CA ASN A 142 27.80 4.29 1.18
C ASN A 142 27.52 4.16 -0.33
N ASP A 143 26.55 4.92 -0.84
CA ASP A 143 26.19 4.95 -2.25
C ASP A 143 26.60 6.27 -2.92
N ASP A 144 27.08 6.17 -4.17
CA ASP A 144 27.22 7.34 -5.03
C ASP A 144 25.88 8.05 -5.23
N ALA A 145 25.89 9.39 -5.25
CA ALA A 145 24.69 10.21 -5.34
C ALA A 145 23.84 9.90 -6.59
N ASN A 146 24.47 9.53 -7.72
CA ASN A 146 23.72 9.17 -8.92
C ASN A 146 22.97 7.85 -8.76
N ARG A 147 23.53 6.90 -7.98
CA ARG A 147 22.87 5.63 -7.66
C ARG A 147 21.73 5.83 -6.68
N ALA A 148 21.93 6.67 -5.67
CA ALA A 148 20.86 7.08 -4.76
C ALA A 148 19.69 7.77 -5.48
N LEU A 149 19.98 8.63 -6.45
CA LEU A 149 18.97 9.26 -7.32
C LEU A 149 18.17 8.22 -8.09
N MET A 150 18.86 7.26 -8.72
CA MET A 150 18.21 6.16 -9.42
C MET A 150 17.37 5.31 -8.47
N GLY A 151 17.89 4.98 -7.29
CA GLY A 151 17.22 4.20 -6.26
C GLY A 151 15.92 4.82 -5.78
N SER A 152 15.96 6.09 -5.39
CA SER A 152 14.76 6.86 -4.98
C SER A 152 13.73 6.96 -6.12
N ASN A 153 14.18 7.15 -7.37
CA ASN A 153 13.30 7.18 -8.54
C ASN A 153 12.66 5.82 -8.86
N MET A 154 13.38 4.71 -8.67
CA MET A 154 12.90 3.36 -8.94
C MET A 154 11.94 2.85 -7.88
N GLN A 155 12.12 3.23 -6.61
CA GLN A 155 11.17 2.91 -5.53
C GLN A 155 9.75 3.39 -5.87
N ARG A 156 9.61 4.59 -6.44
CA ARG A 156 8.31 5.14 -6.88
C ARG A 156 7.65 4.37 -8.04
N GLN A 157 8.41 3.50 -8.70
CA GLN A 157 7.97 2.72 -9.85
C GLN A 157 7.66 1.26 -9.49
N ALA A 158 7.84 0.89 -8.21
CA ALA A 158 7.56 -0.44 -7.71
C ALA A 158 6.04 -0.72 -7.78
N VAL A 159 5.69 -1.92 -8.26
CA VAL A 159 4.29 -2.35 -8.37
C VAL A 159 3.91 -3.12 -7.11
N PRO A 160 2.70 -2.88 -6.54
CA PRO A 160 2.19 -3.69 -5.45
C PRO A 160 2.13 -5.18 -5.79
N LEU A 161 2.70 -6.00 -4.91
CA LEU A 161 2.71 -7.46 -5.05
C LEU A 161 1.45 -8.07 -4.44
N VAL A 162 1.11 -9.30 -4.83
CA VAL A 162 0.01 -10.07 -4.22
C VAL A 162 0.30 -10.32 -2.73
N GLN A 163 1.56 -10.58 -2.41
CA GLN A 163 2.06 -10.69 -1.06
C GLN A 163 3.29 -9.77 -0.95
N SER A 164 3.12 -8.64 -0.27
CA SER A 164 4.25 -7.80 0.10
C SER A 164 5.00 -8.41 1.29
N ASP A 165 6.23 -7.95 1.51
CA ASP A 165 7.03 -8.29 2.69
C ASP A 165 7.76 -7.01 3.14
N ALA A 166 7.71 -6.69 4.44
CA ALA A 166 8.42 -5.56 5.01
C ALA A 166 9.94 -5.76 4.85
N PRO A 167 10.72 -4.69 4.63
CA PRO A 167 12.16 -4.82 4.47
C PRO A 167 12.81 -5.28 5.78
N LEU A 168 13.62 -6.34 5.74
CA LEU A 168 14.41 -6.77 6.92
C LEU A 168 15.41 -5.69 7.34
N VAL A 169 15.92 -4.92 6.38
CA VAL A 169 16.82 -3.80 6.62
C VAL A 169 16.10 -2.52 6.21
N GLY A 170 15.46 -1.85 7.17
CA GLY A 170 14.73 -0.61 6.97
C GLY A 170 15.51 0.61 7.43
N THR A 171 14.82 1.75 7.54
CA THR A 171 15.37 3.03 8.02
C THR A 171 14.57 3.63 9.19
N GLY A 172 13.44 2.98 9.52
CA GLY A 172 12.42 3.45 10.47
C GLY A 172 11.49 4.50 9.84
N MET A 173 11.65 4.82 8.55
CA MET A 173 10.78 5.76 7.85
C MET A 173 9.54 5.07 7.27
N GLU A 174 9.59 3.75 7.11
CA GLU A 174 8.60 2.90 6.48
C GLU A 174 7.22 3.03 7.16
N ALA A 175 7.17 2.96 8.49
CA ALA A 175 5.93 3.08 9.27
C ALA A 175 5.26 4.45 9.12
N VAL A 176 6.05 5.53 9.13
CA VAL A 176 5.54 6.90 8.98
C VAL A 176 5.02 7.13 7.57
N VAL A 177 5.71 6.63 6.54
CA VAL A 177 5.25 6.75 5.15
C VAL A 177 3.96 5.98 4.93
N ALA A 178 3.87 4.75 5.44
CA ALA A 178 2.66 3.96 5.37
C ALA A 178 1.47 4.68 6.03
N ARG A 179 1.66 5.17 7.26
CA ARG A 179 0.65 5.92 8.02
C ARG A 179 0.20 7.20 7.31
N ASP A 180 1.15 8.06 6.93
CA ASP A 180 0.83 9.40 6.43
C ASP A 180 0.39 9.40 4.95
N SER A 181 0.62 8.30 4.21
CA SER A 181 0.15 8.14 2.81
C SER A 181 -1.37 8.01 2.68
N GLY A 182 -2.07 7.59 3.74
CA GLY A 182 -3.49 7.23 3.69
C GLY A 182 -3.78 5.91 2.97
N ALA A 183 -2.77 5.11 2.63
CA ALA A 183 -2.94 3.77 2.07
C ALA A 183 -3.47 2.77 3.11
N VAL A 184 -3.03 2.91 4.36
CA VAL A 184 -3.48 2.13 5.52
C VAL A 184 -4.72 2.75 6.16
N VAL A 185 -5.49 1.95 6.89
CA VAL A 185 -6.65 2.43 7.65
C VAL A 185 -6.22 2.65 9.11
N ILE A 186 -6.41 3.87 9.59
CA ILE A 186 -6.02 4.29 10.94
C ILE A 186 -7.25 4.43 11.84
N ALA A 187 -7.14 3.91 13.06
CA ALA A 187 -8.13 4.10 14.11
C ALA A 187 -8.21 5.57 14.53
N LYS A 188 -9.41 6.12 14.52
CA LYS A 188 -9.66 7.53 14.87
C LYS A 188 -9.81 7.73 16.37
N ARG A 189 -10.28 6.69 17.07
CA ARG A 189 -10.64 6.71 18.49
C ARG A 189 -10.23 5.40 19.13
N THR A 190 -9.87 5.47 20.41
CA THR A 190 -9.59 4.32 21.26
C THR A 190 -10.87 3.49 21.44
N GLY A 191 -10.76 2.18 21.26
CA GLY A 191 -11.93 1.32 21.18
C GLY A 191 -11.61 -0.17 21.25
N VAL A 192 -12.67 -0.96 21.10
CA VAL A 192 -12.57 -2.43 20.97
C VAL A 192 -13.15 -2.83 19.62
N VAL A 193 -12.46 -3.72 18.93
CA VAL A 193 -12.93 -4.28 17.65
C VAL A 193 -14.10 -5.22 17.91
N GLU A 194 -15.27 -4.88 17.39
CA GLU A 194 -16.50 -5.63 17.66
C GLU A 194 -16.84 -6.60 16.52
N GLN A 195 -16.59 -6.18 15.27
CA GLN A 195 -16.81 -7.02 14.10
C GLN A 195 -15.77 -6.71 13.03
N ILE A 196 -15.31 -7.76 12.36
CA ILE A 196 -14.46 -7.67 11.18
C ILE A 196 -15.15 -8.43 10.05
N ASP A 197 -15.24 -7.80 8.91
CA ASP A 197 -15.63 -8.39 7.64
C ASP A 197 -14.50 -8.16 6.63
N GLY A 198 -14.47 -8.91 5.53
CA GLY A 198 -13.53 -8.69 4.44
C GLY A 198 -13.62 -7.28 3.85
N THR A 199 -14.75 -6.57 4.01
CA THR A 199 -14.99 -5.24 3.43
C THR A 199 -14.99 -4.09 4.45
N ARG A 200 -15.11 -4.38 5.75
CA ARG A 200 -15.23 -3.34 6.78
C ARG A 200 -14.79 -3.82 8.15
N ILE A 201 -14.39 -2.87 8.99
CA ILE A 201 -14.04 -3.07 10.41
C ILE A 201 -14.95 -2.18 11.24
N VAL A 202 -15.59 -2.75 12.26
CA VAL A 202 -16.50 -2.05 13.16
C VAL A 202 -15.84 -1.98 14.54
N ILE A 203 -15.58 -0.76 14.99
CA ILE A 203 -14.94 -0.48 16.27
C ILE A 203 -15.92 0.26 17.16
N ARG A 204 -16.06 -0.23 18.39
CA ARG A 204 -16.81 0.45 19.43
C ARG A 204 -15.85 1.35 20.21
N ALA A 205 -16.11 2.66 20.16
CA ALA A 205 -15.33 3.64 20.91
C ALA A 205 -15.58 3.46 22.43
N THR A 206 -14.52 3.48 23.22
CA THR A 206 -14.59 3.31 24.68
C THR A 206 -14.53 4.63 25.44
N GLU A 207 -13.84 5.64 24.90
CA GLU A 207 -13.62 6.94 25.55
C GLU A 207 -14.70 8.01 25.22
N GLU A 208 -15.63 7.73 24.29
CA GLU A 208 -16.63 8.72 23.88
C GLU A 208 -17.77 8.84 24.90
N THR A 209 -17.77 9.95 25.64
CA THR A 209 -18.83 10.29 26.60
C THR A 209 -20.00 11.04 25.95
N ASP A 210 -19.83 11.66 24.77
CA ASP A 210 -20.88 12.46 24.10
C ASP A 210 -22.07 11.57 23.64
N PRO A 211 -23.28 11.75 24.20
CA PRO A 211 -24.47 11.01 23.81
C PRO A 211 -24.97 11.29 22.37
N ALA A 212 -24.60 12.44 21.78
CA ALA A 212 -25.06 12.86 20.45
C ALA A 212 -24.24 12.27 19.29
N ARG A 213 -23.06 11.71 19.61
CA ARG A 213 -22.18 11.07 18.63
C ARG A 213 -22.39 9.56 18.61
N SER A 214 -22.18 8.96 17.44
CA SER A 214 -22.15 7.50 17.32
C SER A 214 -20.99 6.97 18.16
N GLY A 215 -21.27 6.06 19.08
CA GLY A 215 -20.27 5.30 19.83
C GLY A 215 -19.55 4.23 18.98
N VAL A 216 -19.74 4.28 17.66
CA VAL A 216 -19.20 3.32 16.68
C VAL A 216 -18.53 4.06 15.55
N ASP A 217 -17.37 3.55 15.19
CA ASP A 217 -16.69 3.87 13.95
C ASP A 217 -16.72 2.67 13.02
N ILE A 218 -17.28 2.87 11.83
CA ILE A 218 -17.29 1.89 10.74
C ILE A 218 -16.22 2.33 9.73
N TYR A 219 -15.20 1.49 9.58
CA TYR A 219 -14.13 1.68 8.61
C TYR A 219 -14.38 0.78 7.42
N ARG A 220 -14.67 1.38 6.26
CA ARG A 220 -14.81 0.63 5.01
C ARG A 220 -13.44 0.48 4.35
N MET A 221 -13.11 -0.74 3.95
CA MET A 221 -11.87 -1.07 3.26
C MET A 221 -12.08 -1.07 1.74
N SER A 222 -11.08 -0.57 1.02
CA SER A 222 -11.02 -0.68 -0.44
C SER A 222 -10.59 -2.09 -0.84
N LYS A 223 -11.42 -2.81 -1.60
CA LYS A 223 -11.10 -4.16 -2.09
C LYS A 223 -10.99 -4.15 -3.60
N PHE A 224 -9.87 -4.68 -4.11
CA PHE A 224 -9.57 -4.85 -5.54
C PHE A 224 -9.97 -3.66 -6.42
N GLN A 225 -9.61 -2.44 -6.00
CA GLN A 225 -9.87 -1.24 -6.77
C GLN A 225 -8.74 -0.96 -7.76
N ARG A 226 -9.09 -0.43 -8.93
CA ARG A 226 -8.14 0.00 -9.95
C ARG A 226 -7.45 1.29 -9.50
N SER A 227 -6.12 1.33 -9.58
CA SER A 227 -5.32 2.56 -9.49
C SER A 227 -5.19 3.25 -10.85
N ASN A 228 -4.69 4.49 -10.87
CA ASN A 228 -4.45 5.24 -12.11
C ASN A 228 -3.48 4.52 -13.06
N GLN A 229 -2.48 3.82 -12.53
CA GLN A 229 -1.52 3.01 -13.30
C GLN A 229 -2.00 1.58 -13.56
N SER A 230 -3.30 1.31 -13.38
CA SER A 230 -3.91 -0.02 -13.57
C SER A 230 -3.34 -1.11 -12.66
N THR A 231 -2.68 -0.75 -11.55
CA THR A 231 -2.33 -1.67 -10.45
C THR A 231 -3.51 -1.85 -9.50
N CYS A 232 -3.43 -2.84 -8.60
CA CYS A 232 -4.47 -3.17 -7.64
C CYS A 232 -4.30 -2.47 -6.28
N ILE A 233 -5.34 -1.76 -5.83
CA ILE A 233 -5.49 -1.25 -4.47
C ILE A 233 -6.37 -2.24 -3.70
N ASN A 234 -5.81 -2.86 -2.67
CA ASN A 234 -6.53 -3.82 -1.84
C ASN A 234 -6.09 -3.67 -0.39
N GLN A 235 -7.05 -3.48 0.51
CA GLN A 235 -6.82 -3.36 1.95
C GLN A 235 -7.18 -4.65 2.68
N ARG A 236 -6.40 -5.00 3.71
CA ARG A 236 -6.56 -6.23 4.50
C ARG A 236 -6.61 -5.89 5.99
N PRO A 237 -7.57 -6.43 6.75
CA PRO A 237 -7.63 -6.19 8.19
C PRO A 237 -6.41 -6.81 8.88
N LEU A 238 -5.84 -6.08 9.84
CA LEU A 238 -4.73 -6.55 10.69
C LEU A 238 -5.20 -7.03 12.06
N VAL A 239 -6.17 -6.32 12.62
CA VAL A 239 -6.74 -6.59 13.94
C VAL A 239 -7.62 -7.86 13.95
N LYS A 240 -7.82 -8.42 15.12
CA LYS A 240 -8.74 -9.54 15.43
C LYS A 240 -9.95 -9.01 16.22
N VAL A 241 -11.04 -9.78 16.21
CA VAL A 241 -12.24 -9.42 17.00
C VAL A 241 -11.91 -9.55 18.48
N GLY A 242 -12.16 -8.47 19.23
CA GLY A 242 -11.85 -8.38 20.66
C GLY A 242 -10.59 -7.55 20.97
N ASP A 243 -9.77 -7.23 19.96
CA ASP A 243 -8.56 -6.43 20.17
C ASP A 243 -8.89 -5.03 20.69
N ARG A 244 -8.06 -4.55 21.61
CA ARG A 244 -8.10 -3.18 22.11
C ARG A 244 -7.18 -2.33 21.24
N ILE A 245 -7.71 -1.24 20.72
CA ILE A 245 -6.96 -0.32 19.86
C ILE A 245 -6.89 1.06 20.48
N VAL A 246 -5.78 1.74 20.24
CA VAL A 246 -5.56 3.13 20.62
C VAL A 246 -5.81 4.03 19.41
N ALA A 247 -6.24 5.27 19.66
CA ALA A 247 -6.34 6.26 18.61
C ALA A 247 -4.98 6.47 17.93
N GLY A 248 -4.92 6.27 16.61
CA GLY A 248 -3.67 6.34 15.83
C GLY A 248 -3.15 4.98 15.37
N ASP A 249 -3.67 3.86 15.91
CA ASP A 249 -3.24 2.52 15.50
C ASP A 249 -3.68 2.16 14.08
N ILE A 250 -2.87 1.35 13.41
CA ILE A 250 -3.15 0.87 12.06
C ILE A 250 -4.00 -0.40 12.16
N ILE A 251 -5.24 -0.34 11.68
CA ILE A 251 -6.21 -1.45 11.79
C ILE A 251 -6.34 -2.28 10.52
N ALA A 252 -5.92 -1.73 9.37
CA ALA A 252 -5.87 -2.46 8.12
C ALA A 252 -4.70 -1.97 7.26
N ASP A 253 -4.00 -2.93 6.66
CA ASP A 253 -2.95 -2.69 5.69
C ASP A 253 -3.53 -2.33 4.32
N GLY A 254 -2.75 -1.58 3.55
CA GLY A 254 -3.03 -1.16 2.19
C GLY A 254 -2.22 -1.93 1.14
N PRO A 255 -2.22 -1.45 -0.12
CA PRO A 255 -1.30 -1.95 -1.12
C PRO A 255 0.14 -1.62 -0.72
N SER A 256 1.03 -2.59 -0.85
CA SER A 256 2.45 -2.43 -0.49
C SER A 256 2.69 -2.01 0.96
N THR A 257 1.92 -2.53 1.91
CA THR A 257 2.22 -2.43 3.34
C THR A 257 2.12 -3.80 4.02
N GLU A 258 2.88 -3.98 5.10
CA GLU A 258 2.81 -5.16 5.98
C GLU A 258 2.97 -4.69 7.43
N LEU A 259 1.99 -5.03 8.29
CA LEU A 259 1.96 -4.67 9.70
C LEU A 259 2.13 -3.16 9.95
N GLY A 260 1.61 -2.33 9.04
CA GLY A 260 1.72 -0.87 9.15
C GLY A 260 3.05 -0.28 8.66
N GLU A 261 3.97 -1.09 8.14
CA GLU A 261 5.19 -0.62 7.48
C GLU A 261 5.06 -0.63 5.96
N LEU A 262 5.81 0.25 5.28
CA LEU A 262 5.88 0.29 3.83
C LEU A 262 6.65 -0.91 3.27
N ALA A 263 5.98 -1.72 2.47
CA ALA A 263 6.47 -2.96 1.89
C ALA A 263 6.34 -2.96 0.35
N LEU A 264 7.24 -2.22 -0.32
CA LEU A 264 7.24 -2.02 -1.79
C LEU A 264 7.63 -3.28 -2.60
N GLY A 265 8.28 -4.26 -1.97
CA GLY A 265 8.84 -5.44 -2.63
C GLY A 265 8.94 -6.62 -1.68
N ARG A 266 10.01 -7.42 -1.84
CA ARG A 266 10.31 -8.57 -0.98
C ARG A 266 11.81 -8.75 -0.75
N ASN A 267 12.16 -9.28 0.41
CA ASN A 267 13.49 -9.77 0.70
C ASN A 267 13.75 -11.06 -0.09
N ALA A 268 14.81 -11.09 -0.90
CA ALA A 268 15.20 -12.27 -1.68
C ALA A 268 16.59 -12.75 -1.25
N LEU A 269 16.81 -14.07 -1.21
CA LEU A 269 18.13 -14.63 -0.96
C LEU A 269 18.99 -14.49 -2.22
N VAL A 270 20.10 -13.76 -2.11
CA VAL A 270 20.93 -13.39 -3.25
C VAL A 270 22.36 -13.88 -3.07
N ALA A 271 22.98 -14.28 -4.19
CA ALA A 271 24.41 -14.53 -4.28
C ALA A 271 25.07 -13.58 -5.29
N PHE A 272 26.19 -12.97 -4.91
CA PHE A 272 27.00 -12.13 -5.80
C PHE A 272 28.09 -12.95 -6.49
N MET A 273 27.75 -13.55 -7.63
CA MET A 273 28.70 -14.32 -8.43
C MET A 273 28.33 -14.33 -9.91
N PRO A 274 29.29 -14.43 -10.84
CA PRO A 274 28.98 -14.67 -12.24
C PRO A 274 28.37 -16.06 -12.44
N TRP A 275 27.35 -16.18 -13.30
CA TRP A 275 26.70 -17.45 -13.61
C TRP A 275 26.54 -17.65 -15.11
N ASN A 276 27.47 -18.35 -15.75
CA ASN A 276 27.42 -18.79 -17.16
C ASN A 276 27.01 -17.69 -18.19
N GLY A 277 27.27 -16.42 -17.88
CA GLY A 277 26.89 -15.27 -18.71
C GLY A 277 25.41 -14.86 -18.61
N TYR A 278 24.57 -15.55 -17.83
CA TYR A 278 23.15 -15.20 -17.68
C TYR A 278 22.95 -13.90 -16.90
N ASN A 279 23.87 -13.54 -16.03
CA ASN A 279 23.89 -12.23 -15.35
C ASN A 279 24.92 -11.27 -15.95
N PHE A 280 25.16 -11.35 -17.27
CA PHE A 280 26.02 -10.39 -17.97
C PHE A 280 25.45 -8.97 -17.90
N GLU A 281 26.32 -7.96 -17.83
CA GLU A 281 25.95 -6.56 -17.55
C GLU A 281 25.06 -6.45 -16.30
N ASP A 282 23.79 -6.07 -16.52
CA ASP A 282 22.75 -5.86 -15.52
C ASP A 282 21.65 -6.91 -15.58
N SER A 283 21.90 -8.03 -16.27
CA SER A 283 20.94 -9.11 -16.28
C SER A 283 20.83 -9.78 -14.90
N ILE A 284 19.62 -10.16 -14.55
CA ILE A 284 19.30 -10.85 -13.29
C ILE A 284 18.87 -12.26 -13.62
N LEU A 285 19.45 -13.22 -12.90
CA LEU A 285 19.08 -14.62 -12.94
C LEU A 285 18.19 -14.95 -11.74
N ILE A 286 17.07 -15.63 -11.98
CA ILE A 286 16.06 -15.90 -10.95
C ILE A 286 15.77 -17.40 -10.88
N SER A 287 15.55 -17.91 -9.68
CA SER A 287 15.07 -19.26 -9.43
C SER A 287 13.60 -19.44 -9.83
N GLU A 288 13.25 -20.60 -10.39
CA GLU A 288 11.88 -21.01 -10.66
C GLU A 288 11.02 -20.96 -9.39
N ARG A 289 11.62 -21.18 -8.20
CA ARG A 289 10.94 -21.07 -6.91
C ARG A 289 10.21 -19.74 -6.76
N ILE A 290 10.85 -18.62 -7.12
CA ILE A 290 10.26 -17.28 -7.02
C ILE A 290 8.97 -17.18 -7.84
N VAL A 291 8.95 -17.79 -9.03
CA VAL A 291 7.82 -17.73 -9.96
C VAL A 291 6.73 -18.72 -9.57
N ARG A 292 7.12 -19.91 -9.09
CA ARG A 292 6.21 -20.94 -8.60
C ARG A 292 5.46 -20.48 -7.35
N ASP A 293 6.18 -19.90 -6.39
CA ASP A 293 5.64 -19.47 -5.11
C ASP A 293 4.98 -18.06 -5.18
N ASP A 294 4.82 -17.50 -6.39
CA ASP A 294 4.18 -16.21 -6.67
C ASP A 294 4.77 -15.00 -5.91
N VAL A 295 6.07 -15.04 -5.59
CA VAL A 295 6.76 -14.07 -4.71
C VAL A 295 6.67 -12.65 -5.24
N PHE A 296 6.89 -12.44 -6.55
CA PHE A 296 6.83 -11.14 -7.21
C PHE A 296 5.66 -11.02 -8.18
N THR A 297 4.59 -11.77 -7.94
CA THR A 297 3.38 -11.68 -8.78
C THR A 297 2.59 -10.43 -8.41
N SER A 298 2.12 -9.68 -9.41
CA SER A 298 1.33 -8.45 -9.25
C SER A 298 -0.07 -8.61 -9.85
N ILE A 299 -1.05 -7.90 -9.31
CA ILE A 299 -2.41 -7.84 -9.87
C ILE A 299 -2.58 -6.51 -10.58
N HIS A 300 -2.97 -6.59 -11.85
CA HIS A 300 -3.32 -5.45 -12.68
C HIS A 300 -4.82 -5.47 -12.93
N ILE A 301 -5.47 -4.32 -12.83
CA ILE A 301 -6.89 -4.17 -13.10
C ILE A 301 -7.04 -3.24 -14.28
N GLU A 302 -7.42 -3.83 -15.41
CA GLU A 302 -7.64 -3.12 -16.66
C GLU A 302 -9.13 -2.78 -16.78
N GLU A 303 -9.40 -1.55 -17.21
CA GLU A 303 -10.75 -1.05 -17.41
C GLU A 303 -11.03 -0.97 -18.90
N PHE A 304 -12.06 -1.68 -19.34
CA PHE A 304 -12.58 -1.61 -20.69
C PHE A 304 -13.95 -0.98 -20.65
N GLU A 305 -14.20 0.01 -21.51
CA GLU A 305 -15.49 0.68 -21.57
C GLU A 305 -16.09 0.62 -22.98
N VAL A 306 -17.41 0.48 -23.03
CA VAL A 306 -18.19 0.61 -24.26
C VAL A 306 -19.39 1.51 -24.02
N MET A 307 -19.68 2.34 -25.01
CA MET A 307 -20.81 3.25 -25.01
C MET A 307 -21.78 2.84 -26.10
N ALA A 308 -23.06 2.79 -25.74
CA ALA A 308 -24.18 2.70 -26.68
C ALA A 308 -24.68 4.11 -26.97
N ARG A 309 -24.59 4.51 -28.24
CA ARG A 309 -24.91 5.86 -28.70
C ARG A 309 -26.18 5.88 -29.52
N ASP A 310 -26.88 7.00 -29.46
CA ASP A 310 -27.94 7.31 -30.40
C ASP A 310 -27.34 7.81 -31.72
N THR A 311 -27.52 7.06 -32.80
CA THR A 311 -27.00 7.40 -34.12
C THR A 311 -28.12 7.87 -35.04
N LYS A 312 -27.78 8.52 -36.15
CA LYS A 312 -28.78 8.96 -37.14
C LYS A 312 -29.59 7.80 -37.75
N LEU A 313 -29.03 6.60 -37.78
CA LEU A 313 -29.68 5.40 -38.33
C LEU A 313 -30.53 4.67 -37.29
N GLY A 314 -30.43 5.05 -36.02
CA GLY A 314 -31.09 4.41 -34.88
C GLY A 314 -30.17 4.30 -33.66
N PRO A 315 -30.72 3.95 -32.50
CA PRO A 315 -29.93 3.71 -31.30
C PRO A 315 -29.06 2.46 -31.45
N GLU A 316 -27.82 2.54 -30.96
CA GLU A 316 -27.03 1.33 -30.69
C GLU A 316 -27.59 0.63 -29.46
N GLU A 317 -27.62 -0.70 -29.50
CA GLU A 317 -28.17 -1.52 -28.43
C GLU A 317 -27.10 -2.44 -27.85
N ILE A 318 -27.16 -2.64 -26.53
CA ILE A 318 -26.37 -3.64 -25.82
C ILE A 318 -27.25 -4.86 -25.66
N THR A 319 -26.90 -5.94 -26.37
CA THR A 319 -27.71 -7.15 -26.44
C THR A 319 -26.83 -8.38 -26.64
N ARG A 320 -27.36 -9.54 -26.22
CA ARG A 320 -26.76 -10.86 -26.47
C ARG A 320 -26.95 -11.33 -27.92
N ASP A 321 -27.94 -10.78 -28.64
CA ASP A 321 -28.24 -11.14 -30.03
C ASP A 321 -27.27 -10.46 -31.02
N ILE A 322 -26.13 -11.10 -31.26
CA ILE A 322 -25.04 -10.57 -32.10
C ILE A 322 -24.99 -11.36 -33.41
N PRO A 323 -25.01 -10.68 -34.58
CA PRO A 323 -25.01 -11.37 -35.87
C PRO A 323 -23.68 -12.11 -36.11
N ASN A 324 -23.77 -13.32 -36.69
CA ASN A 324 -22.63 -14.15 -37.11
C ASN A 324 -21.71 -14.62 -35.96
N VAL A 325 -22.21 -14.66 -34.72
CA VAL A 325 -21.47 -15.16 -33.56
C VAL A 325 -22.10 -16.49 -33.09
N GLY A 326 -21.28 -17.52 -32.89
CA GLY A 326 -21.74 -18.83 -32.40
C GLY A 326 -22.05 -18.83 -30.90
N GLU A 327 -22.86 -19.78 -30.42
CA GLU A 327 -23.25 -19.88 -29.01
C GLU A 327 -22.06 -20.01 -28.04
N GLU A 328 -20.95 -20.62 -28.47
CA GLU A 328 -19.76 -20.79 -27.65
C GLU A 328 -19.14 -19.44 -27.23
N ALA A 329 -19.14 -18.45 -28.12
CA ALA A 329 -18.63 -17.11 -27.83
C ALA A 329 -19.61 -16.29 -26.95
N LEU A 330 -20.88 -16.69 -26.90
CA LEU A 330 -21.92 -16.07 -26.07
C LEU A 330 -22.06 -16.73 -24.69
N ARG A 331 -21.28 -17.78 -24.39
CA ARG A 331 -21.40 -18.58 -23.15
C ARG A 331 -21.19 -17.74 -21.88
N ASN A 332 -20.32 -16.74 -21.97
CA ASN A 332 -19.91 -15.91 -20.84
C ASN A 332 -20.81 -14.67 -20.65
N LEU A 333 -21.73 -14.40 -21.60
CA LEU A 333 -22.63 -13.26 -21.57
C LEU A 333 -23.95 -13.62 -20.88
N ASP A 334 -24.46 -12.68 -20.09
CA ASP A 334 -25.81 -12.74 -19.52
C ASP A 334 -26.88 -12.41 -20.57
N GLU A 335 -28.15 -12.47 -20.17
CA GLU A 335 -29.29 -12.16 -21.05
C GLU A 335 -29.26 -10.71 -21.59
N ALA A 336 -28.63 -9.79 -20.87
CA ALA A 336 -28.43 -8.41 -21.30
C ALA A 336 -27.23 -8.22 -22.25
N GLY A 337 -26.48 -9.29 -22.55
CA GLY A 337 -25.29 -9.24 -23.41
C GLY A 337 -24.04 -8.72 -22.70
N ILE A 338 -23.97 -8.82 -21.37
CA ILE A 338 -22.84 -8.35 -20.55
C ILE A 338 -22.14 -9.55 -19.91
N VAL A 339 -20.82 -9.54 -19.86
CA VAL A 339 -20.04 -10.63 -19.25
C VAL A 339 -20.34 -10.81 -17.76
N ALA A 340 -20.44 -12.06 -17.32
CA ALA A 340 -20.63 -12.38 -15.91
C ALA A 340 -19.40 -12.05 -15.05
N ILE A 341 -19.64 -11.53 -13.84
CA ILE A 341 -18.58 -11.33 -12.83
C ILE A 341 -18.06 -12.72 -12.41
N GLY A 342 -16.74 -12.88 -12.37
CA GLY A 342 -16.05 -14.14 -12.10
C GLY A 342 -15.75 -14.99 -13.33
N ALA A 343 -16.20 -14.59 -14.53
CA ALA A 343 -15.83 -15.30 -15.75
C ALA A 343 -14.33 -15.12 -16.05
N GLU A 344 -13.67 -16.21 -16.45
CA GLU A 344 -12.33 -16.17 -17.02
C GLU A 344 -12.45 -15.90 -18.53
N VAL A 345 -11.75 -14.86 -18.97
CA VAL A 345 -11.80 -14.36 -20.35
C VAL A 345 -10.42 -14.44 -20.99
N GLN A 346 -10.41 -14.84 -22.26
CA GLN A 346 -9.23 -14.94 -23.09
C GLN A 346 -9.26 -13.85 -24.18
N PRO A 347 -8.10 -13.53 -24.79
CA PRO A 347 -8.05 -12.60 -25.90
C PRO A 347 -9.04 -12.94 -27.01
N GLY A 348 -9.85 -11.96 -27.42
CA GLY A 348 -10.88 -12.12 -28.45
C GLY A 348 -12.29 -12.45 -27.93
N ASP A 349 -12.44 -12.82 -26.65
CA ASP A 349 -13.75 -13.03 -26.02
C ASP A 349 -14.56 -11.74 -25.97
N ILE A 350 -15.88 -11.87 -26.10
CA ILE A 350 -16.82 -10.74 -26.05
C ILE A 350 -17.08 -10.40 -24.59
N LEU A 351 -16.77 -9.16 -24.18
CA LEU A 351 -17.06 -8.63 -22.84
C LEU A 351 -18.44 -8.01 -22.77
N VAL A 352 -18.83 -7.28 -23.82
CA VAL A 352 -20.14 -6.63 -23.92
C VAL A 352 -20.59 -6.69 -25.38
N GLY A 353 -21.72 -7.34 -25.61
CA GLY A 353 -22.39 -7.39 -26.90
C GLY A 353 -22.94 -6.02 -27.27
N LYS A 354 -22.55 -5.50 -28.43
CA LYS A 354 -23.07 -4.23 -28.96
C LYS A 354 -23.38 -4.37 -30.44
N VAL A 355 -24.58 -3.92 -30.82
CA VAL A 355 -25.04 -3.89 -32.20
C VAL A 355 -25.29 -2.45 -32.64
N THR A 356 -24.78 -2.10 -33.81
CA THR A 356 -25.01 -0.79 -34.43
C THR A 356 -25.88 -0.94 -35.66
N PRO A 357 -26.99 -0.19 -35.79
CA PRO A 357 -27.78 -0.16 -37.02
C PRO A 357 -26.93 0.21 -38.23
N LYS A 358 -27.02 -0.59 -39.29
CA LYS A 358 -26.26 -0.41 -40.53
C LYS A 358 -27.21 -0.04 -41.65
N GLY A 359 -26.87 1.00 -42.42
CA GLY A 359 -27.59 1.31 -43.66
C GLY A 359 -27.36 0.26 -44.75
N GLU A 360 -28.32 0.13 -45.66
CA GLU A 360 -28.17 -0.75 -46.83
C GLU A 360 -26.94 -0.34 -47.65
N SER A 361 -25.98 -1.26 -47.74
CA SER A 361 -24.80 -1.10 -48.60
C SER A 361 -25.10 -1.79 -49.94
N PRO A 362 -24.78 -1.16 -51.09
CA PRO A 362 -24.95 -1.82 -52.38
C PRO A 362 -24.06 -3.07 -52.43
N MET A 363 -24.70 -4.23 -52.62
CA MET A 363 -24.02 -5.52 -52.66
C MET A 363 -23.54 -5.83 -54.08
N THR A 364 -22.39 -6.51 -54.17
CA THR A 364 -21.94 -6.98 -55.48
C THR A 364 -22.82 -8.14 -55.98
N PRO A 365 -22.89 -8.41 -57.30
CA PRO A 365 -23.64 -9.53 -57.83
C PRO A 365 -23.27 -10.89 -57.21
N GLU A 366 -22.00 -11.08 -56.85
CA GLU A 366 -21.47 -12.29 -56.21
C GLU A 366 -22.03 -12.46 -54.79
N GLU A 367 -22.03 -11.41 -53.97
CA GLU A 367 -22.62 -11.43 -52.63
C GLU A 367 -24.13 -11.68 -52.68
N LYS A 368 -24.81 -11.09 -53.67
CA LYS A 368 -26.24 -11.28 -53.89
C LYS A 368 -26.57 -12.72 -54.27
N LEU A 369 -25.73 -13.35 -55.11
CA LEU A 369 -25.87 -14.75 -55.48
C LEU A 369 -25.61 -15.67 -54.28
N LEU A 370 -24.55 -15.43 -53.50
CA LEU A 370 -24.24 -16.21 -52.30
C LEU A 370 -25.41 -16.20 -51.30
N ARG A 371 -25.99 -15.03 -51.03
CA ARG A 371 -27.17 -14.94 -50.15
C ARG A 371 -28.39 -15.65 -50.69
N ALA A 372 -28.61 -15.60 -52.01
CA ALA A 372 -29.70 -16.33 -52.63
C ALA A 372 -29.52 -17.86 -52.52
N ILE A 373 -28.27 -18.36 -52.53
CA ILE A 373 -27.95 -19.77 -52.36
C ILE A 373 -28.14 -20.22 -50.91
N PHE A 374 -27.60 -19.47 -49.94
CA PHE A 374 -27.62 -19.85 -48.52
C PHE A 374 -28.88 -19.42 -47.76
N GLY A 375 -29.73 -18.58 -48.36
CA GLY A 375 -30.94 -18.06 -47.71
C GLY A 375 -30.64 -17.12 -46.53
N GLU A 376 -29.39 -16.65 -46.40
CA GLU A 376 -28.99 -15.73 -45.34
C GLU A 376 -29.64 -14.36 -45.55
N LYS A 377 -30.47 -13.94 -44.58
CA LYS A 377 -31.04 -12.60 -44.57
C LYS A 377 -29.93 -11.56 -44.35
N ALA A 378 -30.08 -10.40 -44.97
CA ALA A 378 -29.27 -9.25 -44.61
C ALA A 378 -29.47 -8.97 -43.11
N SER A 379 -28.39 -8.99 -42.33
CA SER A 379 -28.45 -8.39 -41.00
C SER A 379 -28.40 -6.88 -41.17
N ASP A 380 -29.44 -6.20 -40.70
CA ASP A 380 -29.55 -4.74 -40.68
C ASP A 380 -28.68 -4.11 -39.58
N VAL A 381 -27.95 -4.94 -38.83
CA VAL A 381 -27.08 -4.53 -37.73
C VAL A 381 -25.65 -5.03 -37.95
N ARG A 382 -24.69 -4.29 -37.40
CA ARG A 382 -23.26 -4.63 -37.40
C ARG A 382 -22.81 -4.92 -35.97
N ASP A 383 -22.00 -5.97 -35.81
CA ASP A 383 -21.25 -6.23 -34.57
C ASP A 383 -20.22 -5.11 -34.32
N THR A 384 -20.42 -4.38 -33.23
CA THR A 384 -19.51 -3.37 -32.69
C THR A 384 -19.22 -3.64 -31.20
N SER A 385 -19.30 -4.92 -30.82
CA SER A 385 -19.11 -5.42 -29.46
C SER A 385 -17.72 -5.13 -28.91
N LEU A 386 -17.65 -4.97 -27.60
CA LEU A 386 -16.39 -4.87 -26.88
C LEU A 386 -15.78 -6.26 -26.73
N ARG A 387 -14.58 -6.45 -27.27
CA ARG A 387 -13.80 -7.69 -27.17
C ARG A 387 -12.52 -7.45 -26.38
N LEU A 388 -12.07 -8.47 -25.67
CA LEU A 388 -10.81 -8.39 -24.93
C LEU A 388 -9.63 -8.30 -25.92
N PRO A 389 -8.71 -7.33 -25.76
CA PRO A 389 -7.60 -7.16 -26.68
C PRO A 389 -6.61 -8.33 -26.63
N PRO A 390 -5.83 -8.54 -27.71
CA PRO A 390 -4.70 -9.47 -27.71
C PRO A 390 -3.71 -9.20 -26.57
N GLY A 391 -3.22 -10.27 -25.93
CA GLY A 391 -2.21 -10.20 -24.89
C GLY A 391 -2.75 -10.03 -23.45
N VAL A 392 -4.05 -9.77 -23.30
CA VAL A 392 -4.69 -9.64 -21.98
C VAL A 392 -5.55 -10.88 -21.72
N ALA A 393 -5.31 -11.56 -20.61
CA ALA A 393 -6.12 -12.67 -20.15
C ALA A 393 -6.34 -12.54 -18.64
N GLY A 394 -7.54 -12.82 -18.16
CA GLY A 394 -7.84 -12.59 -16.74
C GLY A 394 -9.27 -12.89 -16.36
N THR A 395 -9.62 -12.50 -15.14
CA THR A 395 -10.94 -12.73 -14.57
C THR A 395 -11.71 -11.42 -14.45
N ILE A 396 -13.01 -11.44 -14.77
CA ILE A 396 -13.87 -10.28 -14.57
C ILE A 396 -14.10 -10.07 -13.07
N VAL A 397 -13.70 -8.91 -12.54
CA VAL A 397 -13.83 -8.58 -11.10
C VAL A 397 -15.06 -7.74 -10.84
N ASP A 398 -15.33 -6.77 -11.69
CA ASP A 398 -16.42 -5.82 -11.52
C ASP A 398 -16.98 -5.40 -12.87
N VAL A 399 -18.27 -5.09 -12.88
CA VAL A 399 -18.98 -4.58 -14.05
C VAL A 399 -19.90 -3.46 -13.59
N ARG A 400 -19.72 -2.28 -14.18
CA ARG A 400 -20.52 -1.10 -13.87
C ARG A 400 -21.34 -0.70 -15.08
N VAL A 401 -22.63 -0.52 -14.86
CA VAL A 401 -23.59 -0.10 -15.87
C VAL A 401 -24.11 1.27 -15.49
N PHE A 402 -23.90 2.24 -16.36
CA PHE A 402 -24.39 3.61 -16.20
C PHE A 402 -25.50 3.84 -17.20
N ASN A 403 -26.66 4.27 -16.71
CA ASN A 403 -27.85 4.52 -17.51
C ASN A 403 -28.21 5.99 -17.45
N ARG A 404 -28.50 6.56 -18.62
CA ARG A 404 -28.97 7.94 -18.69
C ARG A 404 -30.33 8.10 -18.03
N HIS A 405 -30.56 9.25 -17.40
CA HIS A 405 -31.86 9.60 -16.85
C HIS A 405 -32.96 9.54 -17.92
N GLY A 406 -34.04 8.80 -17.64
CA GLY A 406 -35.19 8.63 -18.53
C GLY A 406 -35.12 7.43 -19.48
N VAL A 407 -34.04 6.63 -19.45
CA VAL A 407 -33.95 5.35 -20.15
C VAL A 407 -34.35 4.22 -19.21
N ASP A 408 -35.11 3.24 -19.71
CA ASP A 408 -35.49 2.06 -18.93
C ASP A 408 -34.25 1.28 -18.51
N LYS A 409 -34.23 0.87 -17.23
CA LYS A 409 -33.11 0.11 -16.66
C LYS A 409 -33.29 -1.37 -16.99
N ASP A 410 -32.23 -2.00 -17.48
CA ASP A 410 -32.21 -3.45 -17.70
C ASP A 410 -32.26 -4.22 -16.38
N GLU A 411 -32.63 -5.50 -16.43
CA GLU A 411 -32.67 -6.38 -15.27
C GLU A 411 -31.33 -6.41 -14.50
N ARG A 412 -30.20 -6.39 -15.24
CA ARG A 412 -28.86 -6.35 -14.65
C ARG A 412 -28.62 -5.08 -13.84
N ALA A 413 -29.04 -3.92 -14.35
CA ALA A 413 -28.88 -2.64 -13.65
C ALA A 413 -29.73 -2.60 -12.38
N LEU A 414 -30.97 -3.11 -12.45
CA LEU A 414 -31.85 -3.24 -11.28
C LEU A 414 -31.29 -4.21 -10.22
N ALA A 415 -30.67 -5.30 -10.64
CA ALA A 415 -30.04 -6.26 -9.74
C ALA A 415 -28.84 -5.65 -8.99
N ILE A 416 -27.98 -4.90 -9.69
CA ILE A 416 -26.83 -4.19 -9.09
C ILE A 416 -27.33 -3.14 -8.08
N GLU A 417 -28.36 -2.37 -8.44
CA GLU A 417 -28.94 -1.35 -7.57
C GLU A 417 -29.52 -1.95 -6.28
N ARG A 418 -30.28 -3.05 -6.39
CA ARG A 418 -30.82 -3.77 -5.24
C ARG A 418 -29.72 -4.28 -4.31
N ALA A 419 -28.67 -4.89 -4.87
CA ALA A 419 -27.54 -5.39 -4.09
C ALA A 419 -26.83 -4.27 -3.32
N GLU A 420 -26.73 -3.07 -3.90
CA GLU A 420 -26.12 -1.92 -3.23
C GLU A 420 -27.04 -1.32 -2.15
N ILE A 421 -28.36 -1.29 -2.37
CA ILE A 421 -29.34 -0.91 -1.33
C ILE A 421 -29.27 -1.87 -0.14
N ASP A 422 -29.20 -3.18 -0.38
CA ASP A 422 -29.10 -4.18 0.68
C ASP A 422 -27.82 -4.01 1.52
N ARG A 423 -26.70 -3.65 0.88
CA ARG A 423 -25.45 -3.32 1.59
C ARG A 423 -25.60 -2.09 2.48
N LEU A 424 -26.20 -1.02 1.96
CA LEU A 424 -26.50 0.17 2.75
C LEU A 424 -27.45 -0.14 3.92
N GLY A 425 -28.37 -1.09 3.72
CA GLY A 425 -29.28 -1.57 4.75
C GLY A 425 -28.56 -2.26 5.91
N LYS A 426 -27.60 -3.15 5.60
CA LYS A 426 -26.75 -3.80 6.61
C LYS A 426 -25.98 -2.78 7.45
N ASP A 427 -25.35 -1.80 6.83
CA ASP A 427 -24.62 -0.75 7.55
C ASP A 427 -25.52 0.04 8.51
N ARG A 428 -26.74 0.38 8.06
CA ARG A 428 -27.75 1.03 8.91
C ARG A 428 -28.12 0.13 10.09
N ASP A 429 -28.36 -1.15 9.84
CA ASP A 429 -28.81 -2.10 10.87
C ASP A 429 -27.72 -2.34 11.93
N ASP A 430 -26.45 -2.35 11.55
CA ASP A 430 -25.32 -2.47 12.49
C ASP A 430 -25.11 -1.19 13.30
N GLU A 431 -25.16 0.00 12.67
CA GLU A 431 -25.16 1.28 13.39
C GLU A 431 -26.31 1.30 14.41
N PHE A 432 -27.49 0.83 14.02
CA PHE A 432 -28.66 0.77 14.89
C PHE A 432 -28.50 -0.24 16.04
N ALA A 433 -27.97 -1.43 15.76
CA ALA A 433 -27.78 -2.48 16.77
C ALA A 433 -26.85 -2.02 17.89
N ILE A 434 -25.77 -1.31 17.54
CA ILE A 434 -24.80 -0.83 18.53
C ILE A 434 -25.30 0.43 19.24
N LEU A 435 -25.98 1.35 18.54
CA LEU A 435 -26.70 2.46 19.18
C LEU A 435 -27.67 1.93 20.25
N ASN A 436 -28.46 0.90 19.90
CA ASN A 436 -29.40 0.25 20.81
C ASN A 436 -28.68 -0.41 21.99
N ARG A 437 -27.53 -1.07 21.75
CA ARG A 437 -26.71 -1.70 22.82
C ARG A 437 -26.14 -0.68 23.79
N ASN A 438 -25.55 0.41 23.29
CA ASN A 438 -24.96 1.48 24.13
C ASN A 438 -26.04 2.13 25.00
N ILE A 439 -27.16 2.51 24.39
CA ILE A 439 -28.26 3.13 25.13
C ILE A 439 -28.90 2.15 26.09
N SER A 440 -29.07 0.88 25.73
CA SER A 440 -29.53 -0.15 26.66
C SER A 440 -28.56 -0.33 27.83
N GLY A 441 -27.25 -0.27 27.61
CA GLY A 441 -26.23 -0.31 28.67
C GLY A 441 -26.38 0.84 29.67
N ARG A 442 -26.50 2.08 29.18
CA ARG A 442 -26.76 3.27 30.02
C ARG A 442 -28.12 3.16 30.73
N LEU A 443 -29.14 2.69 30.03
CA LEU A 443 -30.47 2.50 30.60
C LEU A 443 -30.43 1.47 31.74
N LYS A 444 -29.63 0.40 31.59
CA LYS A 444 -29.43 -0.61 32.63
C LYS A 444 -28.76 -0.01 33.87
N GLU A 445 -27.73 0.83 33.72
CA GLU A 445 -27.11 1.53 34.85
C GLU A 445 -28.08 2.48 35.56
N LEU A 446 -28.91 3.19 34.79
CA LEU A 446 -29.88 4.16 35.32
C LEU A 446 -31.07 3.48 36.03
N LEU A 447 -31.46 2.29 35.57
CA LEU A 447 -32.56 1.52 36.11
C LEU A 447 -32.16 0.68 37.33
N ILE A 448 -30.93 0.16 37.41
CA ILE A 448 -30.48 -0.67 38.54
C ILE A 448 -30.51 0.14 39.85
N GLY A 449 -31.17 -0.40 40.88
CA GLY A 449 -31.26 0.22 42.21
C GLY A 449 -32.33 1.32 42.34
N LYS A 450 -33.18 1.52 41.31
CA LYS A 450 -34.37 2.39 41.37
C LYS A 450 -35.65 1.59 41.58
N VAL A 451 -36.71 2.26 42.05
CA VAL A 451 -38.04 1.64 42.27
C VAL A 451 -38.96 1.89 41.07
N ALA A 452 -39.51 0.82 40.52
CA ALA A 452 -40.46 0.86 39.40
C ALA A 452 -41.91 1.03 39.89
N LEU A 453 -42.63 2.02 39.35
CA LEU A 453 -44.06 2.26 39.56
C LEU A 453 -44.96 1.39 38.68
N SER A 454 -44.49 1.08 37.46
CA SER A 454 -45.14 0.20 36.48
C SER A 454 -44.13 -0.25 35.42
N GLY A 455 -44.29 -1.46 34.86
CA GLY A 455 -43.41 -1.97 33.82
C GLY A 455 -44.07 -3.04 32.92
N PRO A 456 -43.32 -3.56 31.94
CA PRO A 456 -43.79 -4.60 31.00
C PRO A 456 -44.15 -5.92 31.71
N LYS A 457 -44.86 -6.84 31.02
CA LYS A 457 -45.14 -8.19 31.51
C LYS A 457 -43.85 -8.89 31.97
N GLY A 458 -43.69 -9.07 33.27
CA GLY A 458 -42.48 -9.64 33.89
C GLY A 458 -41.85 -8.76 34.98
N LEU A 459 -42.18 -7.46 35.02
CA LEU A 459 -41.70 -6.53 36.05
C LEU A 459 -42.89 -5.90 36.82
N SER A 460 -43.07 -6.30 38.08
CA SER A 460 -44.07 -5.71 38.99
C SER A 460 -43.47 -4.56 39.82
N ARG A 461 -44.32 -3.76 40.48
CA ARG A 461 -43.88 -2.68 41.41
C ARG A 461 -42.83 -3.21 42.40
N GLY A 462 -41.68 -2.54 42.46
CA GLY A 462 -40.57 -2.96 43.32
C GLY A 462 -39.21 -2.42 42.86
N GLU A 463 -38.16 -2.78 43.60
CA GLU A 463 -36.78 -2.42 43.29
C GLU A 463 -36.25 -3.21 42.09
N ILE A 464 -35.59 -2.50 41.18
CA ILE A 464 -35.08 -3.07 39.94
C ILE A 464 -33.71 -3.70 40.19
N THR A 465 -33.67 -5.03 40.23
CA THR A 465 -32.44 -5.84 40.31
C THR A 465 -31.95 -6.26 38.93
N ALA A 466 -30.65 -6.55 38.81
CA ALA A 466 -30.04 -6.98 37.54
C ALA A 466 -30.68 -8.26 36.96
N GLU A 467 -31.16 -9.16 37.82
CA GLU A 467 -31.85 -10.40 37.43
C GLU A 467 -33.24 -10.11 36.84
N ASN A 468 -34.04 -9.29 37.51
CA ASN A 468 -35.39 -8.92 37.03
C ASN A 468 -35.33 -8.16 35.69
N LEU A 469 -34.30 -7.32 35.49
CA LEU A 469 -34.12 -6.57 34.25
C LEU A 469 -33.72 -7.48 33.06
N SER A 470 -32.99 -8.57 33.34
CA SER A 470 -32.53 -9.51 32.31
C SER A 470 -33.64 -10.38 31.70
N GLN A 471 -34.77 -10.53 32.42
CA GLN A 471 -35.94 -11.30 31.95
C GLN A 471 -36.82 -10.51 30.95
N VAL A 472 -36.65 -9.20 30.87
CA VAL A 472 -37.40 -8.31 29.97
C VAL A 472 -36.52 -7.94 28.78
N ALA A 473 -37.05 -8.04 27.56
CA ALA A 473 -36.34 -7.62 26.36
C ALA A 473 -35.97 -6.13 26.42
N SER A 474 -34.75 -5.77 26.01
CA SER A 474 -34.21 -4.41 26.11
C SER A 474 -35.07 -3.34 25.43
N GLY A 475 -35.73 -3.68 24.33
CA GLY A 475 -36.66 -2.77 23.65
C GLY A 475 -37.90 -2.37 24.47
N LEU A 476 -38.25 -3.14 25.50
CA LEU A 476 -39.40 -2.86 26.39
C LEU A 476 -39.01 -2.06 27.63
N TRP A 477 -37.72 -1.84 27.89
CA TRP A 477 -37.26 -1.10 29.07
C TRP A 477 -37.71 0.37 29.07
N TRP A 478 -37.97 0.95 27.88
CA TRP A 478 -38.54 2.29 27.73
C TRP A 478 -39.96 2.46 28.30
N GLN A 479 -40.64 1.36 28.64
CA GLN A 479 -41.99 1.38 29.22
C GLN A 479 -41.98 1.37 30.75
N ILE A 480 -40.80 1.33 31.39
CA ILE A 480 -40.66 1.34 32.83
C ILE A 480 -40.87 2.78 33.35
N ALA A 481 -41.80 2.94 34.28
CA ALA A 481 -42.01 4.20 34.99
C ALA A 481 -41.28 4.17 36.34
N LEU A 482 -40.47 5.18 36.63
CA LEU A 482 -39.71 5.30 37.88
C LEU A 482 -40.42 6.21 38.88
N GLU A 483 -40.26 5.94 40.18
CA GLU A 483 -40.81 6.77 41.27
C GLU A 483 -40.02 8.09 41.46
N ASP A 484 -38.73 8.08 41.14
CA ASP A 484 -37.84 9.24 41.24
C ASP A 484 -38.01 10.18 40.02
N GLU A 485 -38.54 11.40 40.24
CA GLU A 485 -38.76 12.41 39.21
C GLU A 485 -37.47 12.78 38.45
N LYS A 486 -36.31 12.78 39.11
CA LYS A 486 -35.04 13.10 38.44
C LYS A 486 -34.63 11.98 37.49
N ALA A 487 -34.69 10.74 37.96
CA ALA A 487 -34.36 9.57 37.14
C ALA A 487 -35.34 9.40 35.98
N MET A 488 -36.62 9.75 36.18
CA MET A 488 -37.62 9.74 35.11
C MET A 488 -37.37 10.84 34.07
N GLY A 489 -36.98 12.04 34.49
CA GLY A 489 -36.55 13.11 33.58
C GLY A 489 -35.32 12.73 32.74
N GLU A 490 -34.34 12.05 33.35
CA GLU A 490 -33.17 11.52 32.64
C GLU A 490 -33.56 10.42 31.64
N LEU A 491 -34.47 9.50 32.01
CA LEU A 491 -34.99 8.46 31.12
C LEU A 491 -35.71 9.05 29.89
N GLU A 492 -36.53 10.08 30.09
CA GLU A 492 -37.18 10.81 28.99
C GLU A 492 -36.19 11.52 28.07
N SER A 493 -35.13 12.12 28.64
CA SER A 493 -34.08 12.77 27.86
C SER A 493 -33.30 11.77 26.98
N LEU A 494 -32.96 10.60 27.55
CA LEU A 494 -32.32 9.50 26.82
C LEU A 494 -33.21 8.94 25.71
N ARG A 495 -34.52 8.84 25.96
CA ARG A 495 -35.49 8.40 24.96
C ARG A 495 -35.57 9.38 23.77
N ARG A 496 -35.65 10.68 24.04
CA ARG A 496 -35.64 11.72 22.99
C ARG A 496 -34.38 11.64 22.14
N LEU A 497 -33.23 11.53 22.80
CA LEU A 497 -31.93 11.39 22.14
C LEU A 497 -31.87 10.13 21.25
N PHE A 498 -32.39 8.99 21.73
CA PHE A 498 -32.46 7.77 20.93
C PHE A 498 -33.33 7.95 19.67
N ASP A 499 -34.53 8.52 19.83
CA ASP A 499 -35.45 8.74 18.72
C ASP A 499 -34.88 9.73 17.68
N GLU A 500 -34.18 10.78 18.13
CA GLU A 500 -33.49 11.72 17.23
C GLU A 500 -32.34 11.05 16.45
N ASN A 501 -31.50 10.28 17.14
CA ASN A 501 -30.40 9.55 16.50
C ASN A 501 -30.91 8.52 15.50
N ARG A 502 -32.00 7.81 15.83
CA ARG A 502 -32.67 6.88 14.92
C ARG A 502 -33.18 7.59 13.66
N LYS A 503 -33.91 8.69 13.81
CA LYS A 503 -34.40 9.49 12.66
C LYS A 503 -33.25 10.01 11.79
N ARG A 504 -32.13 10.41 12.42
CA ARG A 504 -30.93 10.85 11.69
C ARG A 504 -30.29 9.72 10.90
N LEU A 505 -30.31 8.51 11.43
CA LEU A 505 -29.82 7.31 10.76
C LEU A 505 -30.70 6.95 9.56
N ASP A 506 -32.02 6.92 9.74
CA ASP A 506 -32.99 6.62 8.68
C ASP A 506 -32.91 7.63 7.54
N ARG A 507 -32.87 8.94 7.85
CA ARG A 507 -32.72 9.99 6.83
C ARG A 507 -31.42 9.84 6.02
N ARG A 508 -30.30 9.53 6.68
CA ARG A 508 -29.01 9.31 5.99
C ARG A 508 -29.07 8.10 5.06
N PHE A 509 -29.84 7.07 5.41
CA PHE A 509 -30.05 5.90 4.57
C PHE A 509 -30.91 6.26 3.35
N GLU A 510 -32.06 6.92 3.55
CA GLU A 510 -32.94 7.40 2.47
C GLU A 510 -32.18 8.31 1.49
N ASP A 511 -31.44 9.29 1.99
CA ASP A 511 -30.64 10.20 1.16
C ASP A 511 -29.60 9.48 0.28
N LYS A 512 -29.05 8.35 0.74
CA LYS A 512 -28.11 7.53 -0.04
C LYS A 512 -28.82 6.70 -1.09
N VAL A 513 -29.98 6.12 -0.76
CA VAL A 513 -30.80 5.34 -1.68
C VAL A 513 -31.32 6.23 -2.81
N ASP A 514 -31.82 7.43 -2.50
CA ASP A 514 -32.30 8.40 -3.48
C ASP A 514 -31.21 8.83 -4.46
N LYS A 515 -29.98 9.02 -3.99
CA LYS A 515 -28.82 9.33 -4.84
C LYS A 515 -28.48 8.20 -5.80
N LEU A 516 -28.57 6.95 -5.34
CA LEU A 516 -28.34 5.77 -6.17
C LEU A 516 -29.42 5.63 -7.27
N GLN A 517 -30.67 6.00 -6.95
CA GLN A 517 -31.80 5.90 -7.87
C GLN A 517 -31.82 6.98 -8.96
N ARG A 518 -31.25 8.16 -8.71
CA ARG A 518 -31.37 9.36 -9.56
C ARG A 518 -30.82 9.21 -10.99
N GLY A 519 -30.04 8.18 -11.26
CA GLY A 519 -29.44 7.91 -12.57
C GLY A 519 -28.21 8.79 -12.85
N ASP A 520 -27.45 8.45 -13.88
CA ASP A 520 -26.14 9.05 -14.14
C ASP A 520 -26.18 10.13 -15.23
N GLU A 521 -25.30 11.13 -15.11
CA GLU A 521 -25.06 12.11 -16.16
C GLU A 521 -24.06 11.55 -17.19
N LEU A 522 -24.56 11.24 -18.39
CA LEU A 522 -23.76 10.71 -19.49
C LEU A 522 -23.50 11.77 -20.59
N PRO A 523 -22.42 11.64 -21.38
CA PRO A 523 -22.14 12.54 -22.49
C PRO A 523 -23.31 12.63 -23.49
N PRO A 524 -23.46 13.76 -24.22
CA PRO A 524 -24.53 13.94 -25.18
C PRO A 524 -24.58 12.81 -26.22
N GLY A 525 -25.75 12.20 -26.40
CA GLY A 525 -25.98 11.11 -27.34
C GLY A 525 -25.56 9.72 -26.84
N VAL A 526 -25.00 9.60 -25.62
CA VAL A 526 -24.76 8.30 -24.98
C VAL A 526 -26.00 7.93 -24.17
N MET A 527 -26.58 6.77 -24.47
CA MET A 527 -27.77 6.26 -23.76
C MET A 527 -27.37 5.39 -22.57
N LYS A 528 -26.36 4.54 -22.78
CA LYS A 528 -25.85 3.58 -21.80
C LYS A 528 -24.35 3.44 -21.94
N MET A 529 -23.66 3.28 -20.83
CA MET A 529 -22.22 3.01 -20.77
C MET A 529 -21.98 1.79 -19.88
N VAL A 530 -21.18 0.84 -20.35
CA VAL A 530 -20.78 -0.33 -19.57
C VAL A 530 -19.27 -0.31 -19.42
N LYS A 531 -18.80 -0.44 -18.18
CA LYS A 531 -17.40 -0.58 -17.81
C LYS A 531 -17.18 -1.97 -17.26
N VAL A 532 -16.20 -2.67 -17.80
CA VAL A 532 -15.80 -4.02 -17.40
C VAL A 532 -14.38 -3.94 -16.84
N PHE A 533 -14.19 -4.44 -15.63
CA PHE A 533 -12.90 -4.49 -14.96
C PHE A 533 -12.35 -5.91 -15.01
N VAL A 534 -11.21 -6.08 -15.66
CA VAL A 534 -10.53 -7.38 -15.81
C VAL A 534 -9.31 -7.38 -14.91
N ALA A 535 -9.23 -8.31 -13.97
CA ALA A 535 -8.02 -8.54 -13.20
C ALA A 535 -7.10 -9.53 -13.91
N VAL A 536 -5.87 -9.09 -14.14
CA VAL A 536 -4.80 -9.83 -14.76
C VAL A 536 -3.74 -10.10 -13.70
N LYS A 537 -3.45 -11.37 -13.45
CA LYS A 537 -2.35 -11.78 -12.58
C LYS A 537 -1.08 -11.87 -13.42
N ARG A 538 -0.15 -10.93 -13.22
CA ARG A 538 1.10 -10.87 -13.98
C ARG A 538 2.25 -11.44 -13.15
N LYS A 539 2.71 -12.64 -13.53
CA LYS A 539 3.89 -13.29 -12.95
C LYS A 539 5.17 -12.64 -13.48
N LEU A 540 6.32 -12.95 -12.86
CA LEU A 540 7.62 -12.56 -13.42
C LEU A 540 7.95 -13.40 -14.65
N GLN A 541 8.55 -12.76 -15.65
CA GLN A 541 9.03 -13.41 -16.86
C GLN A 541 10.32 -12.76 -17.38
N PRO A 542 11.09 -13.46 -18.23
CA PRO A 542 12.24 -12.87 -18.89
C PRO A 542 11.88 -11.60 -19.67
N GLY A 543 12.66 -10.54 -19.48
CA GLY A 543 12.39 -9.21 -20.02
C GLY A 543 11.75 -8.24 -19.02
N ASP A 544 11.15 -8.72 -17.93
CA ASP A 544 10.68 -7.85 -16.86
C ASP A 544 11.85 -7.18 -16.13
N LYS A 545 11.61 -5.98 -15.61
CA LYS A 545 12.62 -5.17 -14.94
C LYS A 545 12.45 -5.23 -13.42
N MET A 546 13.54 -5.55 -12.73
CA MET A 546 13.66 -5.50 -11.28
C MET A 546 14.71 -4.49 -10.85
N ALA A 547 14.64 -4.05 -9.61
CA ALA A 547 15.67 -3.19 -9.01
C ALA A 547 15.76 -3.38 -7.50
N GLY A 548 16.92 -3.11 -6.91
CA GLY A 548 17.04 -2.84 -5.49
C GLY A 548 16.91 -1.35 -5.18
N ARG A 549 16.99 -0.99 -3.89
CA ARG A 549 16.91 0.40 -3.42
C ARG A 549 18.16 1.23 -3.73
N HIS A 550 19.28 0.58 -4.02
CA HIS A 550 20.60 1.19 -4.24
C HIS A 550 20.90 1.54 -5.71
N GLY A 551 19.85 1.73 -6.52
CA GLY A 551 19.98 2.06 -7.95
C GLY A 551 20.56 0.92 -8.81
N ASN A 552 20.62 -0.30 -8.27
CA ASN A 552 20.93 -1.53 -8.98
C ASN A 552 19.66 -2.01 -9.72
N LYS A 553 19.57 -1.68 -11.01
CA LYS A 553 18.51 -2.17 -11.89
C LYS A 553 18.99 -3.36 -12.69
N GLY A 554 18.05 -4.23 -13.06
CA GLY A 554 18.34 -5.30 -13.98
C GLY A 554 17.12 -5.85 -14.68
N VAL A 555 17.38 -6.56 -15.77
CA VAL A 555 16.35 -7.25 -16.57
C VAL A 555 16.49 -8.74 -16.34
N ILE A 556 15.38 -9.43 -16.12
CA ILE A 556 15.40 -10.88 -15.97
C ILE A 556 15.82 -11.50 -17.30
N SER A 557 16.95 -12.19 -17.32
CA SER A 557 17.46 -12.85 -18.53
C SER A 557 16.94 -14.28 -18.65
N ARG A 558 16.91 -15.01 -17.53
CA ARG A 558 16.50 -16.40 -17.47
C ARG A 558 15.93 -16.74 -16.09
N ILE A 559 14.94 -17.63 -16.11
CA ILE A 559 14.44 -18.32 -14.93
C ILE A 559 15.05 -19.73 -14.97
N LEU A 560 15.80 -20.11 -13.95
CA LEU A 560 16.42 -21.45 -13.86
C LEU A 560 15.61 -22.38 -12.96
N PRO A 561 15.56 -23.68 -13.27
CA PRO A 561 15.08 -24.70 -12.34
C PRO A 561 15.81 -24.60 -10.99
N ILE A 562 15.14 -25.02 -9.92
CA ILE A 562 15.69 -24.89 -8.56
C ILE A 562 16.98 -25.71 -8.45
N GLU A 563 16.99 -26.93 -9.00
CA GLU A 563 18.11 -27.85 -9.00
C GLU A 563 19.37 -27.30 -9.68
N ASP A 564 19.22 -26.37 -10.64
CA ASP A 564 20.36 -25.76 -11.34
C ASP A 564 20.92 -24.55 -10.56
N MET A 565 20.21 -24.06 -9.55
CA MET A 565 20.63 -22.89 -8.79
C MET A 565 21.77 -23.24 -7.83
N PRO A 566 22.72 -22.32 -7.59
CA PRO A 566 23.71 -22.51 -6.53
C PRO A 566 23.01 -22.64 -5.17
N PHE A 567 23.53 -23.52 -4.33
CA PHE A 567 22.95 -23.85 -3.04
C PHE A 567 23.99 -23.83 -1.90
N LEU A 568 23.50 -23.60 -0.68
CA LEU A 568 24.26 -23.55 0.55
C LEU A 568 24.52 -24.95 1.11
N ALA A 569 25.42 -25.07 2.09
CA ALA A 569 25.75 -26.36 2.73
C ALA A 569 24.56 -27.05 3.42
N ASP A 570 23.51 -26.30 3.78
CA ASP A 570 22.26 -26.80 4.35
C ASP A 570 21.25 -27.29 3.28
N GLY A 571 21.59 -27.17 1.99
CA GLY A 571 20.72 -27.50 0.86
C GLY A 571 19.78 -26.37 0.42
N THR A 572 19.83 -25.20 1.08
CA THR A 572 19.02 -24.05 0.69
C THR A 572 19.55 -23.46 -0.62
N HIS A 573 18.69 -23.38 -1.64
CA HIS A 573 19.04 -22.79 -2.93
C HIS A 573 18.88 -21.27 -2.89
N VAL A 574 19.75 -20.56 -3.60
CA VAL A 574 19.69 -19.11 -3.76
C VAL A 574 18.50 -18.74 -4.66
N ASP A 575 17.82 -17.63 -4.36
CA ASP A 575 16.66 -17.20 -5.14
C ASP A 575 17.06 -16.34 -6.34
N VAL A 576 18.08 -15.48 -6.20
CA VAL A 576 18.56 -14.57 -7.26
C VAL A 576 20.09 -14.55 -7.33
N VAL A 577 20.65 -14.55 -8.53
CA VAL A 577 22.11 -14.38 -8.72
C VAL A 577 22.40 -13.05 -9.38
N LEU A 578 23.17 -12.21 -8.68
CA LEU A 578 23.58 -10.88 -9.15
C LEU A 578 25.06 -10.86 -9.54
N ASN A 579 25.39 -9.99 -10.50
CA ASN A 579 26.75 -9.84 -10.98
C ASN A 579 27.59 -8.98 -10.02
N PRO A 580 28.70 -9.51 -9.45
CA PRO A 580 29.54 -8.73 -8.55
C PRO A 580 30.26 -7.57 -9.25
N LEU A 581 30.48 -7.64 -10.57
CA LEU A 581 31.21 -6.61 -11.33
C LEU A 581 30.45 -5.28 -11.43
N GLY A 582 29.13 -5.32 -11.24
CA GLY A 582 28.28 -4.13 -11.26
C GLY A 582 28.46 -3.22 -10.05
N VAL A 583 29.00 -3.72 -8.93
CA VAL A 583 29.11 -2.98 -7.68
C VAL A 583 30.29 -1.98 -7.68
N PRO A 584 31.54 -2.38 -8.00
CA PRO A 584 32.68 -1.46 -7.91
C PRO A 584 32.61 -0.32 -8.93
N SER A 585 32.09 -0.59 -10.13
CA SER A 585 31.98 0.41 -11.20
C SER A 585 30.93 1.48 -10.93
N ARG A 586 29.92 1.17 -10.10
CA ARG A 586 28.79 2.04 -9.77
C ARG A 586 28.89 2.67 -8.40
N MET A 587 29.83 2.21 -7.57
CA MET A 587 30.08 2.72 -6.23
C MET A 587 28.80 2.75 -5.36
N ASN A 588 27.97 1.71 -5.46
CA ASN A 588 26.81 1.50 -4.59
C ASN A 588 27.05 0.33 -3.64
N VAL A 589 27.98 0.55 -2.70
CA VAL A 589 28.42 -0.47 -1.74
C VAL A 589 27.33 -0.74 -0.69
N GLY A 590 26.39 0.18 -0.49
CA GLY A 590 25.27 0.02 0.43
C GLY A 590 24.50 -1.27 0.21
N GLN A 591 24.35 -1.74 -1.04
CA GLN A 591 23.66 -2.99 -1.35
C GLN A 591 24.35 -4.23 -0.75
N ILE A 592 25.68 -4.20 -0.58
CA ILE A 592 26.45 -5.31 0.02
C ILE A 592 26.24 -5.30 1.54
N PHE A 593 26.23 -4.12 2.16
CA PHE A 593 25.92 -3.99 3.58
C PHE A 593 24.47 -4.38 3.89
N GLU A 594 23.52 -4.00 3.03
CA GLU A 594 22.14 -4.49 3.10
C GLU A 594 22.10 -6.02 3.04
N THR A 595 22.84 -6.62 2.10
CA THR A 595 22.90 -8.07 1.94
C THR A 595 23.45 -8.77 3.18
N HIS A 596 24.54 -8.26 3.76
CA HIS A 596 25.16 -8.81 4.96
C HIS A 596 24.25 -8.67 6.18
N LEU A 597 23.68 -7.48 6.42
CA LEU A 597 22.80 -7.27 7.55
C LEU A 597 21.51 -8.08 7.40
N GLY A 598 20.93 -8.15 6.20
CA GLY A 598 19.78 -9.00 5.91
C GLY A 598 20.07 -10.49 6.13
N TRP A 599 21.30 -10.93 5.88
CA TRP A 599 21.74 -12.29 6.21
C TRP A 599 21.76 -12.55 7.71
N ALA A 600 22.23 -11.59 8.52
CA ALA A 600 22.15 -11.66 9.98
C ALA A 600 20.69 -11.69 10.45
N CYS A 601 19.85 -10.76 9.99
CA CYS A 601 18.42 -10.67 10.32
C CYS A 601 17.69 -11.99 10.12
N ALA A 602 17.85 -12.62 8.95
CA ALA A 602 17.16 -13.87 8.61
C ALA A 602 17.62 -15.04 9.49
N ASN A 603 18.92 -15.15 9.78
CA ASN A 603 19.44 -16.23 10.62
C ASN A 603 19.09 -16.03 12.10
N LEU A 604 19.04 -14.79 12.60
CA LEU A 604 18.48 -14.49 13.94
C LEU A 604 17.01 -14.89 14.03
N GLY A 605 16.20 -14.60 12.99
CA GLY A 605 14.81 -15.03 12.93
C GLY A 605 14.64 -16.56 12.96
N LYS A 606 15.52 -17.31 12.27
CA LYS A 606 15.55 -18.78 12.36
C LYS A 606 15.84 -19.27 13.78
N GLN A 607 16.80 -18.64 14.48
CA GLN A 607 17.10 -19.00 15.87
C GLN A 607 15.91 -18.74 16.81
N ILE A 608 15.24 -17.60 16.65
CA ILE A 608 14.01 -17.26 17.40
C ILE A 608 12.91 -18.30 17.14
N THR A 609 12.73 -18.69 15.87
CA THR A 609 11.73 -19.69 15.48
C THR A 609 12.01 -21.03 16.16
N ASN A 610 13.25 -21.52 16.10
CA ASN A 610 13.65 -22.78 16.73
C ASN A 610 13.41 -22.74 18.26
N LEU A 611 13.77 -21.63 18.93
CA LEU A 611 13.54 -21.47 20.37
C LEU A 611 12.05 -21.42 20.74
N MET A 612 11.23 -20.82 19.87
CA MET A 612 9.78 -20.78 20.05
C MET A 612 9.14 -22.17 19.87
N GLU A 613 9.57 -22.93 18.86
CA GLU A 613 9.14 -24.32 18.65
C GLU A 613 9.56 -25.22 19.82
N ASP A 614 10.79 -25.06 20.32
CA ASP A 614 11.28 -25.76 21.51
C ASP A 614 10.44 -25.42 22.73
N TRP A 615 10.09 -24.15 22.94
CA TRP A 615 9.20 -23.75 24.04
C TRP A 615 7.81 -24.39 23.92
N GLN A 616 7.22 -24.41 22.72
CA GLN A 616 5.94 -25.08 22.48
C GLN A 616 6.01 -26.59 22.69
N ALA A 617 7.17 -27.21 22.47
CA ALA A 617 7.43 -28.63 22.73
C ALA A 617 7.74 -28.96 24.21
N GLY A 618 7.67 -27.99 25.13
CA GLY A 618 7.91 -28.16 26.56
C GLY A 618 9.26 -27.61 27.05
N GLY A 619 9.98 -26.86 26.22
CA GLY A 619 11.20 -26.14 26.56
C GLY A 619 10.98 -24.90 27.46
N GLN A 620 12.06 -24.17 27.73
CA GLN A 620 12.04 -23.04 28.67
C GLN A 620 11.75 -21.71 27.96
N LYS A 621 10.66 -21.03 28.36
CA LYS A 621 10.30 -19.65 27.94
C LYS A 621 11.46 -18.67 28.10
N GLN A 622 12.24 -18.82 29.18
CA GLN A 622 13.31 -17.90 29.53
C GLN A 622 14.41 -17.83 28.45
N ALA A 623 14.71 -18.93 27.77
CA ALA A 623 15.72 -18.96 26.72
C ALA A 623 15.36 -18.05 25.53
N LEU A 624 14.08 -17.98 25.17
CA LEU A 624 13.59 -17.08 24.13
C LEU A 624 13.69 -15.61 24.58
N ILE A 625 13.31 -15.31 25.82
CA ILE A 625 13.39 -13.95 26.39
C ILE A 625 14.84 -13.48 26.47
N ASP A 626 15.73 -14.32 26.98
CA ASP A 626 17.15 -14.01 27.09
C ASP A 626 17.73 -13.74 25.69
N ARG A 627 17.35 -14.56 24.70
CA ARG A 627 17.79 -14.35 23.32
C ARG A 627 17.26 -13.06 22.70
N LEU A 628 16.00 -12.71 22.95
CA LEU A 628 15.42 -11.44 22.48
C LEU A 628 16.13 -10.25 23.13
N ARG A 629 16.48 -10.34 24.42
CA ARG A 629 17.27 -9.31 25.13
C ARG A 629 18.69 -9.21 24.62
N ASP A 630 19.32 -10.32 24.24
CA ASP A 630 20.64 -10.28 23.62
C ASP A 630 20.62 -9.57 22.27
N ILE A 631 19.53 -9.72 21.49
CA ILE A 631 19.38 -9.12 20.16
C ILE A 631 19.03 -7.63 20.24
N TYR A 632 18.00 -7.26 21.02
CA TYR A 632 17.53 -5.87 21.10
C TYR A 632 18.28 -5.03 22.13
N GLY A 633 18.96 -5.67 23.09
CA GLY A 633 19.58 -5.01 24.24
C GLY A 633 18.67 -5.02 25.48
N PRO A 634 19.22 -4.57 26.63
CA PRO A 634 18.55 -4.65 27.93
C PRO A 634 17.43 -3.60 28.12
N ASP A 635 17.43 -2.54 27.31
CA ASP A 635 16.55 -1.38 27.49
C ASP A 635 15.21 -1.51 26.73
N GLU A 636 15.06 -2.50 25.85
CA GLU A 636 13.85 -2.67 25.04
C GLU A 636 12.74 -3.40 25.82
N GLU A 637 11.54 -2.82 25.85
CA GLU A 637 10.37 -3.41 26.52
C GLU A 637 9.83 -4.60 25.71
N LEU A 638 9.91 -5.80 26.28
CA LEU A 638 9.35 -7.02 25.70
C LEU A 638 7.91 -7.25 26.19
N PRO A 639 7.04 -7.88 25.39
CA PRO A 639 5.68 -8.21 25.81
C PRO A 639 5.64 -9.09 27.07
N GLU A 640 4.74 -8.76 27.99
CA GLU A 640 4.61 -9.48 29.27
C GLU A 640 3.79 -10.78 29.11
N THR A 641 2.80 -10.77 28.21
CA THR A 641 1.89 -11.92 28.04
C THR A 641 2.49 -13.01 27.17
N GLU A 642 2.14 -14.26 27.45
CA GLU A 642 2.62 -15.41 26.68
C GLU A 642 2.11 -15.40 25.24
N GLU A 643 0.86 -14.98 25.04
CA GLU A 643 0.24 -14.91 23.71
C GLU A 643 0.93 -13.88 22.82
N GLU A 644 1.21 -12.68 23.34
CA GLU A 644 1.93 -11.63 22.61
C GLU A 644 3.38 -12.02 22.32
N LEU A 645 4.05 -12.72 23.25
CA LEU A 645 5.42 -13.18 23.01
C LEU A 645 5.49 -14.23 21.89
N ILE A 646 4.52 -15.14 21.83
CA ILE A 646 4.42 -16.11 20.73
C ILE A 646 4.09 -15.40 19.42
N GLU A 647 3.21 -14.40 19.43
CA GLU A 647 2.88 -13.60 18.25
C GLU A 647 4.09 -12.82 17.74
N LEU A 648 4.84 -12.18 18.64
CA LEU A 648 6.10 -11.51 18.32
C LEU A 648 7.10 -12.48 17.69
N ALA A 649 7.35 -13.63 18.34
CA ALA A 649 8.29 -14.64 17.82
C ALA A 649 7.87 -15.18 16.43
N LYS A 650 6.56 -15.34 16.18
CA LYS A 650 6.04 -15.73 14.85
C LYS A 650 6.29 -14.65 13.81
N ASN A 651 6.09 -13.38 14.16
CA ASN A 651 6.35 -12.26 13.26
C ASN A 651 7.85 -12.14 12.93
N LEU A 652 8.72 -12.32 13.92
CA LEU A 652 10.18 -12.32 13.76
C LEU A 652 10.73 -13.57 13.07
N GLY A 653 9.91 -14.60 12.84
CA GLY A 653 10.35 -15.87 12.27
C GLY A 653 10.86 -15.76 10.82
N LYS A 654 10.39 -14.75 10.06
CA LYS A 654 10.93 -14.44 8.72
C LYS A 654 12.33 -13.81 8.78
N GLY A 655 12.69 -13.24 9.91
CA GLY A 655 13.89 -12.46 10.14
C GLY A 655 13.61 -11.31 11.10
N VAL A 656 14.62 -10.90 11.86
CA VAL A 656 14.50 -9.75 12.79
C VAL A 656 14.65 -8.45 11.97
N PRO A 657 13.61 -7.60 11.87
CA PRO A 657 13.73 -6.33 11.17
C PRO A 657 14.66 -5.37 11.93
N ILE A 658 15.58 -4.74 11.23
CA ILE A 658 16.55 -3.77 11.76
C ILE A 658 16.41 -2.45 11.00
N ALA A 659 16.42 -1.33 11.73
CA ALA A 659 16.44 -0.01 11.14
C ALA A 659 17.88 0.55 11.12
N THR A 660 18.34 0.98 9.96
CA THR A 660 19.59 1.73 9.77
C THR A 660 19.28 3.11 9.19
N PRO A 661 19.03 4.12 10.04
CA PRO A 661 18.74 5.49 9.61
C PRO A 661 19.79 6.08 8.66
N VAL A 662 19.35 6.94 7.74
CA VAL A 662 20.23 7.62 6.80
C VAL A 662 21.22 8.54 7.52
N PHE A 663 22.53 8.38 7.26
CA PHE A 663 23.65 9.08 7.90
C PHE A 663 23.81 8.85 9.41
N ASP A 664 23.03 7.95 10.00
CA ASP A 664 23.07 7.56 11.42
C ASP A 664 22.76 6.06 11.56
N GLY A 665 23.34 5.29 10.64
CA GLY A 665 23.09 3.88 10.43
C GLY A 665 24.11 2.96 11.10
N ALA A 666 23.89 1.66 10.95
CA ALA A 666 24.81 0.63 11.42
C ALA A 666 26.18 0.77 10.73
N ARG A 667 27.26 0.58 11.48
CA ARG A 667 28.62 0.56 10.95
C ARG A 667 29.06 -0.88 10.65
N MET A 668 30.22 -1.00 10.02
CA MET A 668 30.77 -2.31 9.65
C MET A 668 30.95 -3.23 10.85
N ASP A 669 31.47 -2.71 11.97
CA ASP A 669 31.66 -3.48 13.21
C ASP A 669 30.32 -4.01 13.74
N ASP A 670 29.26 -3.18 13.73
CA ASP A 670 27.92 -3.59 14.15
C ASP A 670 27.37 -4.73 13.28
N ILE A 671 27.57 -4.66 11.96
CA ILE A 671 27.14 -5.71 11.02
C ILE A 671 27.89 -7.01 11.29
N GLU A 672 29.21 -6.95 11.51
CA GLU A 672 30.03 -8.12 11.83
C GLU A 672 29.62 -8.78 13.14
N ASP A 673 29.31 -7.98 14.17
CA ASP A 673 28.86 -8.48 15.46
C ASP A 673 27.48 -9.15 15.35
N HIS A 674 26.56 -8.60 14.55
CA HIS A 674 25.27 -9.23 14.27
C HIS A 674 25.40 -10.51 13.45
N LEU A 675 26.34 -10.59 12.50
CA LEU A 675 26.64 -11.81 11.75
C LEU A 675 27.19 -12.90 12.68
N GLU A 676 28.09 -12.55 13.59
CA GLU A 676 28.63 -13.47 14.58
C GLU A 676 27.55 -13.95 15.55
N MET A 677 26.70 -13.03 16.03
CA MET A 677 25.52 -13.34 16.84
C MET A 677 24.58 -14.31 16.11
N ALA A 678 24.37 -14.13 14.82
CA ALA A 678 23.55 -15.00 13.97
C ALA A 678 24.18 -16.37 13.69
N GLY A 679 25.43 -16.61 14.12
CA GLY A 679 26.14 -17.87 13.92
C GLY A 679 26.69 -18.06 12.51
N VAL A 680 26.83 -16.97 11.76
CA VAL A 680 27.38 -16.98 10.40
C VAL A 680 28.75 -16.30 10.36
N ASN A 681 29.47 -16.43 9.23
CA ASN A 681 30.81 -15.89 9.11
C ASN A 681 30.78 -14.35 9.11
N ARG A 682 31.65 -13.71 9.91
CA ARG A 682 31.81 -12.24 10.00
C ARG A 682 31.98 -11.56 8.63
N SER A 683 32.60 -12.24 7.66
CA SER A 683 32.77 -11.72 6.29
C SER A 683 31.47 -11.57 5.48
N GLY A 684 30.35 -12.15 5.94
CA GLY A 684 29.12 -12.26 5.16
C GLY A 684 29.20 -13.22 3.97
N GLN A 685 30.30 -13.97 3.84
CA GLN A 685 30.49 -14.93 2.75
C GLN A 685 30.19 -16.36 3.20
N SER A 686 29.58 -17.13 2.31
CA SER A 686 29.23 -18.53 2.53
C SER A 686 29.86 -19.42 1.46
N ILE A 687 30.04 -20.70 1.81
CA ILE A 687 30.41 -21.73 0.85
C ILE A 687 29.16 -22.11 0.06
N LEU A 688 29.26 -22.04 -1.27
CA LEU A 688 28.22 -22.46 -2.18
C LEU A 688 28.67 -23.68 -3.00
N PHE A 689 27.68 -24.43 -3.46
CA PHE A 689 27.82 -25.57 -4.35
C PHE A 689 27.07 -25.30 -5.65
N ASP A 690 27.62 -25.77 -6.76
CA ASP A 690 27.02 -25.66 -8.08
C ASP A 690 25.85 -26.66 -8.21
N GLY A 691 24.65 -26.18 -8.53
CA GLY A 691 23.48 -27.04 -8.72
C GLY A 691 23.63 -28.04 -9.87
N LEU A 692 24.39 -27.69 -10.90
CA LEU A 692 24.57 -28.55 -12.08
C LEU A 692 25.53 -29.71 -11.85
N THR A 693 26.60 -29.48 -11.09
CA THR A 693 27.69 -30.45 -10.91
C THR A 693 27.75 -31.03 -9.50
N GLY A 694 27.16 -30.36 -8.52
CA GLY A 694 27.30 -30.65 -7.08
C GLY A 694 28.67 -30.26 -6.52
N GLU A 695 29.57 -29.69 -7.32
CA GLU A 695 30.91 -29.32 -6.86
C GLU A 695 30.89 -28.00 -6.07
N GLN A 696 31.76 -27.92 -5.07
CA GLN A 696 31.95 -26.70 -4.29
C GLN A 696 32.63 -25.60 -5.14
N PHE A 697 32.13 -24.36 -5.05
CA PHE A 697 32.83 -23.23 -5.65
C PHE A 697 34.19 -22.97 -4.99
N LYS A 698 35.18 -22.60 -5.83
CA LYS A 698 36.59 -22.41 -5.40
C LYS A 698 36.79 -21.31 -4.35
N ARG A 699 35.90 -20.32 -4.32
CA ARG A 699 35.97 -19.18 -3.40
C ARG A 699 34.62 -19.03 -2.69
N PRO A 700 34.61 -18.60 -1.42
CA PRO A 700 33.37 -18.23 -0.76
C PRO A 700 32.72 -17.05 -1.48
N VAL A 701 31.39 -16.99 -1.43
CA VAL A 701 30.58 -16.02 -2.16
C VAL A 701 29.76 -15.23 -1.15
N THR A 702 29.60 -13.92 -1.37
CA THR A 702 28.68 -13.11 -0.57
C THR A 702 27.25 -13.56 -0.83
N VAL A 703 26.60 -14.01 0.24
CA VAL A 703 25.22 -14.50 0.23
C VAL A 703 24.45 -13.80 1.33
N GLY A 704 23.22 -13.38 1.03
CA GLY A 704 22.38 -12.71 2.02
C GLY A 704 21.05 -12.27 1.47
N TYR A 705 20.26 -11.60 2.30
CA TYR A 705 18.96 -11.08 1.89
C TYR A 705 19.08 -9.62 1.47
N ILE A 706 18.60 -9.30 0.27
CA ILE A 706 18.48 -7.92 -0.22
C ILE A 706 17.01 -7.62 -0.56
N TYR A 707 16.57 -6.39 -0.35
CA TYR A 707 15.21 -5.98 -0.66
C TYR A 707 15.06 -5.65 -2.15
N MET A 708 14.33 -6.49 -2.86
CA MET A 708 14.13 -6.37 -4.31
C MET A 708 12.72 -5.91 -4.66
N LEU A 709 12.64 -5.09 -5.71
CA LEU A 709 11.42 -4.45 -6.21
C LEU A 709 11.13 -4.94 -7.64
N LYS A 710 9.86 -5.22 -7.92
CA LYS A 710 9.35 -5.38 -9.28
C LYS A 710 8.88 -4.02 -9.80
N LEU A 711 9.48 -3.53 -10.89
CA LEU A 711 9.10 -2.25 -11.47
C LEU A 711 7.92 -2.41 -12.44
N HIS A 712 7.15 -1.34 -12.65
CA HIS A 712 6.02 -1.33 -13.61
C HIS A 712 6.43 -1.47 -15.09
N HIS A 713 7.72 -1.65 -15.37
CA HIS A 713 8.26 -1.88 -16.70
C HIS A 713 8.17 -3.36 -17.06
N LEU A 714 6.95 -3.81 -17.38
CA LEU A 714 6.68 -5.19 -17.75
C LEU A 714 6.93 -5.42 -19.24
N VAL A 715 7.39 -6.61 -19.60
CA VAL A 715 7.70 -6.95 -21.00
C VAL A 715 6.43 -7.03 -21.84
N ASP A 716 5.31 -7.53 -21.28
CA ASP A 716 4.02 -7.65 -21.98
C ASP A 716 3.52 -6.31 -22.52
N ASP A 717 3.74 -5.22 -21.79
CA ASP A 717 3.32 -3.88 -22.22
C ASP A 717 4.24 -3.26 -23.28
N LYS A 718 5.40 -3.89 -23.55
CA LYS A 718 6.43 -3.37 -24.44
C LYS A 718 6.55 -4.14 -25.76
N ILE A 719 6.02 -5.36 -25.82
CA ILE A 719 5.99 -6.13 -27.04
C ILE A 719 4.93 -5.54 -27.98
N HIS A 720 5.37 -5.05 -29.14
CA HIS A 720 4.48 -4.59 -30.19
C HIS A 720 4.97 -5.10 -31.55
N ALA A 721 4.08 -5.77 -32.28
CA ALA A 721 4.32 -6.25 -33.63
C ALA A 721 3.09 -5.96 -34.51
N ARG A 722 3.34 -5.50 -35.74
CA ARG A 722 2.28 -5.17 -36.70
C ARG A 722 2.72 -5.55 -38.10
N SER A 723 1.94 -6.40 -38.77
CA SER A 723 2.14 -6.74 -40.18
C SER A 723 1.40 -5.77 -41.10
N ILE A 724 0.08 -5.65 -40.94
CA ILE A 724 -0.82 -4.74 -41.65
C ILE A 724 -1.81 -4.17 -40.61
N GLY A 725 -2.29 -2.93 -40.79
CA GLY A 725 -3.33 -2.38 -39.92
C GLY A 725 -3.91 -1.07 -40.48
N PRO A 726 -4.68 -0.31 -39.68
CA PRO A 726 -5.37 0.90 -40.14
C PRO A 726 -4.40 1.99 -40.61
N TYR A 727 -4.72 2.62 -41.74
CA TYR A 727 -3.97 3.74 -42.29
C TYR A 727 -4.55 5.07 -41.81
N SER A 728 -3.68 6.04 -41.61
CA SER A 728 -4.11 7.42 -41.38
C SER A 728 -4.67 7.99 -42.68
N LEU A 729 -5.93 8.40 -42.62
CA LEU A 729 -6.69 8.95 -43.75
C LEU A 729 -6.14 10.30 -44.25
N VAL A 730 -5.31 11.00 -43.46
CA VAL A 730 -4.74 12.30 -43.85
C VAL A 730 -3.45 12.13 -44.66
N THR A 731 -2.69 11.08 -44.38
CA THR A 731 -1.33 10.88 -44.92
C THR A 731 -1.28 9.85 -46.04
N GLN A 732 -2.36 9.10 -46.26
CA GLN A 732 -2.57 8.12 -47.32
C GLN A 732 -3.84 8.50 -48.05
#